data_AF-W6Z5K8-F1
#
_entry.id   AF-W6Z5K8-F1
#
_cell.length_a   1.000
_cell.length_b   1.000
_cell.length_c   1.000
_cell.angle_alpha   90.00
_cell.angle_beta   90.00
_cell.angle_gamma   90.00
#
_symmetry.space_group_name_H-M   'P 1'
#
loop_
_entity.id
_entity.type
_entity.pdbx_description
1 polymer ?
#
loop_
_entity_poly.entity_id
_entity_poly.type
_entity_poly.pdbx_seq_one_letter_code
_entity_poly.pdbx_strand_id
1 'polypeptide(L)'
;MRSSPIYSLRIRTFVSRHDATPFASVQKPIKAAYYRGGTSRAVMIQPQHLPKERAKWPTIFRQIMGSGDSYGRQLDGMGAGISSLSKICLVEPYGKRIAPGVTATRFRTGYGGIDVARETAREIQAQEEARKNADDQEVDVDYTFVGLGIENNEVDVAGNCGNMSSAIGPYAYNAGLLPPRIYAQGDGEVTVRIRNTNTGKLINSTFTVLGAQATVVGDYSIDGVTGNGSKIKLDFKHPYGSKTGKVLPTGKRIDNIAGYKVSCVDGANPAVFIRADDVGVDGTILPNDFNRLPDKLALLENIRKAAAVAMGIAATQEEVPRTIPKIGLVSQSSTHPVLSGKTLLSSQMDIVIRFLSDTQPHRAIPLTAALTTAVAARIPGTIVEQMLAPDPLMKGAITIGHGSGRLQVNATMDETDKLIPVTGTVYRTAKRLFEGEIFWTDNVDETSEVGTVYNSNGRHSLGLAFVLENRGQSSSHLFEEDEYQKQEEKEAREQNQVPEIEQTTNQAEDGEKETKVPRLSYRPLADSDRKDLFASFPYHPDTPLTSALQKLYVQTTRLLSDPDLTTRYYQPELPGVIRHVQLKLLFAGGTQQATREKASQKIKERTEKKAKKKADRKAAKRKLHEEREEKRKRKEALLFEKALENKNKNGGNQETKSEYWSQFLPKEKSKL
;
A
#
# COMPACT_ATOMS: atom_id res chain seq x y z
N MET A 1 -87.35 10.28 0.64
CA MET A 1 -87.03 9.45 1.82
C MET A 1 -85.75 9.97 2.46
N ARG A 2 -85.76 10.09 3.80
CA ARG A 2 -84.73 10.71 4.64
C ARG A 2 -83.43 9.89 4.71
N SER A 3 -82.39 10.61 5.10
CA SER A 3 -80.99 10.25 5.39
C SER A 3 -80.76 9.06 6.34
N SER A 4 -79.65 8.35 6.11
CA SER A 4 -78.89 7.66 7.15
C SER A 4 -77.39 8.00 7.00
N PRO A 5 -76.69 8.47 8.06
CA PRO A 5 -75.28 8.81 8.04
C PRO A 5 -74.44 7.63 8.55
N ILE A 6 -73.58 7.06 7.69
CA ILE A 6 -72.48 6.20 8.15
C ILE A 6 -71.19 6.99 8.03
N TYR A 7 -70.60 7.24 9.20
CA TYR A 7 -69.31 7.85 9.44
C TYR A 7 -68.23 7.31 8.48
N SER A 8 -67.75 8.14 7.56
CA SER A 8 -66.42 7.96 6.98
C SER A 8 -65.42 8.77 7.80
N LEU A 9 -64.66 8.07 8.64
CA LEU A 9 -63.50 8.62 9.33
C LEU A 9 -62.47 9.04 8.25
N ARG A 10 -62.46 10.32 7.86
CA ARG A 10 -61.33 10.91 7.15
C ARG A 10 -60.21 11.09 8.15
N ILE A 11 -59.33 10.10 8.26
CA ILE A 11 -57.98 10.32 8.80
C ILE A 11 -57.30 11.31 7.86
N ARG A 12 -57.33 12.60 8.22
CA ARG A 12 -56.37 13.58 7.70
C ARG A 12 -55.05 13.19 8.34
N THR A 13 -54.27 12.33 7.68
CA THR A 13 -52.84 12.29 7.93
C THR A 13 -52.30 13.66 7.51
N PHE A 14 -52.10 14.52 8.52
CA PHE A 14 -51.13 15.58 8.42
C PHE A 14 -49.77 14.90 8.22
N VAL A 15 -49.43 14.60 6.97
CA VAL A 15 -48.02 14.55 6.59
C VAL A 15 -47.59 16.00 6.69
N SER A 16 -47.11 16.38 7.88
CA SER A 16 -46.17 17.49 7.94
C SER A 16 -45.07 17.10 6.98
N ARG A 17 -45.04 17.74 5.81
CA ARG A 17 -43.77 17.95 5.14
C ARG A 17 -42.97 18.80 6.12
N HIS A 18 -42.37 18.15 7.12
CA HIS A 18 -41.07 18.61 7.57
C HIS A 18 -40.28 18.69 6.28
N ASP A 19 -39.86 19.91 5.96
CA ASP A 19 -38.97 20.18 4.86
C ASP A 19 -37.82 19.19 4.97
N ALA A 20 -37.93 18.09 4.24
CA ALA A 20 -36.81 17.22 3.95
C ALA A 20 -35.97 18.04 2.99
N THR A 21 -35.21 19.00 3.54
CA THR A 21 -34.03 19.50 2.87
C THR A 21 -33.27 18.26 2.45
N PRO A 22 -33.11 18.01 1.14
CA PRO A 22 -32.33 16.88 0.71
C PRO A 22 -30.96 16.99 1.38
N PHE A 23 -30.45 15.90 1.96
CA PHE A 23 -29.06 15.75 2.43
C PHE A 23 -28.09 15.77 1.22
N ALA A 24 -28.25 16.75 0.33
CA ALA A 24 -27.44 16.96 -0.83
C ALA A 24 -26.24 17.82 -0.40
N SER A 25 -25.11 17.17 -0.15
CA SER A 25 -23.84 17.89 -0.02
C SER A 25 -23.26 18.16 -1.41
N VAL A 26 -22.89 19.42 -1.65
CA VAL A 26 -22.20 19.81 -2.88
C VAL A 26 -20.71 19.49 -2.72
N GLN A 27 -20.08 19.04 -3.79
CA GLN A 27 -18.64 18.83 -3.81
C GLN A 27 -17.87 20.15 -3.62
N LYS A 28 -16.86 20.12 -2.75
CA LYS A 28 -15.94 21.21 -2.47
C LYS A 28 -14.59 20.95 -3.12
N PRO A 29 -14.00 21.93 -3.83
CA PRO A 29 -12.68 21.79 -4.44
C PRO A 29 -11.55 22.00 -3.42
N ILE A 30 -10.46 21.26 -3.58
CA ILE A 30 -9.15 21.47 -2.95
C ILE A 30 -8.10 21.47 -4.04
N LYS A 31 -7.30 22.53 -4.13
CA LYS A 31 -6.14 22.59 -5.03
C LYS A 31 -5.12 21.54 -4.63
N ALA A 32 -4.72 20.71 -5.58
CA ALA A 32 -3.79 19.62 -5.38
C ALA A 32 -3.00 19.31 -6.65
N ALA A 33 -1.89 18.59 -6.49
CA ALA A 33 -1.18 17.97 -7.59
C ALA A 33 -1.09 16.46 -7.38
N TYR A 34 -0.97 15.69 -8.46
CA TYR A 34 -0.76 14.25 -8.39
C TYR A 34 0.61 13.94 -8.95
N TYR A 35 1.46 13.32 -8.13
CA TYR A 35 2.86 13.07 -8.47
C TYR A 35 3.18 11.59 -8.38
N ARG A 36 4.03 11.13 -9.29
CA ARG A 36 4.83 9.92 -9.08
C ARG A 36 6.12 10.31 -8.38
N GLY A 37 6.43 9.66 -7.26
CA GLY A 37 7.73 9.67 -6.60
C GLY A 37 8.26 8.24 -6.52
N GLY A 38 9.40 7.96 -7.15
CA GLY A 38 9.92 6.60 -7.26
C GLY A 38 8.89 5.64 -7.85
N THR A 39 8.65 4.52 -7.18
CA THR A 39 7.65 3.51 -7.56
C THR A 39 6.28 3.70 -6.88
N SER A 40 5.96 4.92 -6.45
CA SER A 40 4.69 5.27 -5.78
C SER A 40 4.06 6.52 -6.38
N ARG A 41 2.76 6.71 -6.10
CA ARG A 41 2.05 7.94 -6.46
C ARG A 41 1.33 8.48 -5.23
N ALA A 42 1.22 9.80 -5.13
CA ALA A 42 0.48 10.46 -4.07
C ALA A 42 -0.16 11.75 -4.56
N VAL A 43 -1.25 12.13 -3.87
CA VAL A 43 -1.80 13.48 -3.95
C VAL A 43 -0.95 14.40 -3.07
N MET A 44 -0.47 15.49 -3.65
CA MET A 44 0.26 16.57 -3.01
C MET A 44 -0.72 17.69 -2.68
N ILE A 45 -0.81 18.07 -1.41
CA ILE A 45 -1.72 19.12 -0.94
C ILE A 45 -0.92 20.12 -0.12
N GLN A 46 -1.17 21.41 -0.33
CA GLN A 46 -0.67 22.44 0.57
C GLN A 46 -1.68 22.61 1.72
N PRO A 47 -1.26 22.53 3.00
CA PRO A 47 -2.12 22.74 4.16
C PRO A 47 -3.01 23.98 4.10
N GLN A 48 -2.55 25.07 3.48
CA GLN A 48 -3.32 26.31 3.27
C GLN A 48 -4.58 26.14 2.39
N HIS A 49 -4.70 25.05 1.65
CA HIS A 49 -5.87 24.72 0.82
C HIS A 49 -6.86 23.78 1.53
N LEU A 50 -6.50 23.28 2.71
CA LEU A 50 -7.39 22.48 3.54
C LEU A 50 -8.18 23.37 4.50
N PRO A 51 -9.34 22.89 5.01
CA PRO A 51 -10.04 23.58 6.10
C PRO A 51 -9.14 23.81 7.31
N LYS A 52 -9.30 24.94 8.00
CA LYS A 52 -8.52 25.27 9.21
C LYS A 52 -8.71 24.25 10.34
N GLU A 53 -9.89 23.65 10.41
CA GLU A 53 -10.24 22.60 11.37
C GLU A 53 -9.57 21.28 11.00
N ARG A 54 -8.41 21.01 11.61
CA ARG A 54 -7.62 19.79 11.34
C ARG A 54 -8.35 18.50 11.68
N ALA A 55 -9.33 18.53 12.58
CA ALA A 55 -10.17 17.37 12.90
C ALA A 55 -10.93 16.83 11.68
N LYS A 56 -11.20 17.67 10.67
CA LYS A 56 -11.86 17.26 9.41
C LYS A 56 -10.92 16.56 8.43
N TRP A 57 -9.60 16.72 8.58
CA TRP A 57 -8.62 16.24 7.59
C TRP A 57 -8.64 14.73 7.37
N PRO A 58 -8.71 13.86 8.40
CA PRO A 58 -8.77 12.42 8.17
C PRO A 58 -9.94 12.00 7.28
N THR A 59 -11.14 12.56 7.49
CA THR A 59 -12.31 12.28 6.65
C THR A 59 -12.13 12.79 5.23
N ILE A 60 -11.60 14.01 5.06
CA ILE A 60 -11.26 14.57 3.74
C ILE A 60 -10.26 13.69 3.01
N PHE A 61 -9.19 13.26 3.69
CA PHE A 61 -8.16 12.40 3.11
C PHE A 61 -8.71 11.05 2.69
N ARG A 62 -9.60 10.46 3.48
CA ARG A 62 -10.29 9.22 3.12
C ARG A 62 -11.15 9.40 1.87
N GLN A 63 -11.95 10.46 1.79
CA GLN A 63 -12.76 10.75 0.61
C GLN A 63 -11.89 11.01 -0.63
N ILE A 64 -10.84 11.84 -0.52
CA ILE A 64 -9.89 12.11 -1.60
C ILE A 64 -9.30 10.82 -2.16
N MET A 65 -8.99 9.86 -1.30
CA MET A 65 -8.38 8.59 -1.72
C MET A 65 -9.40 7.49 -2.04
N GLY A 66 -10.67 7.61 -1.66
CA GLY A 66 -11.66 6.53 -1.75
C GLY A 66 -11.37 5.38 -0.78
N SER A 67 -10.90 5.70 0.43
CA SER A 67 -10.51 4.74 1.48
C SER A 67 -11.70 4.27 2.31
N GLY A 68 -11.57 3.09 2.93
CA GLY A 68 -12.71 2.38 3.52
C GLY A 68 -13.52 1.60 2.48
N ASP A 69 -12.91 1.33 1.32
CA ASP A 69 -13.55 0.61 0.23
C ASP A 69 -13.43 -0.89 0.45
N SER A 70 -14.52 -1.52 0.88
CA SER A 70 -14.61 -2.98 1.08
C SER A 70 -14.35 -3.81 -0.18
N TYR A 71 -14.41 -3.20 -1.38
CA TYR A 71 -14.02 -3.86 -2.63
C TYR A 71 -12.52 -3.80 -2.91
N GLY A 72 -11.77 -3.00 -2.15
CA GLY A 72 -10.32 -2.86 -2.28
C GLY A 72 -9.88 -2.17 -3.57
N ARG A 73 -10.72 -1.34 -4.20
CA ARG A 73 -10.48 -0.74 -5.54
C ARG A 73 -10.24 0.76 -5.51
N GLN A 74 -10.82 1.46 -4.53
CA GLN A 74 -10.81 2.91 -4.36
C GLN A 74 -11.35 3.67 -5.58
N LEU A 75 -12.47 3.19 -6.15
CA LEU A 75 -13.02 3.77 -7.39
C LEU A 75 -13.63 5.16 -7.21
N ASP A 76 -14.06 5.49 -5.99
CA ASP A 76 -14.67 6.79 -5.66
C ASP A 76 -13.63 7.78 -5.11
N GLY A 77 -12.41 7.72 -5.63
CA GLY A 77 -11.32 8.58 -5.21
C GLY A 77 -10.09 8.44 -6.09
N MET A 78 -9.00 9.06 -5.67
CA MET A 78 -7.70 9.08 -6.37
C MET A 78 -6.82 7.87 -6.05
N GLY A 79 -7.25 7.02 -5.12
CA GLY A 79 -6.62 5.74 -4.80
C GLY A 79 -6.75 4.74 -5.94
N ALA A 80 -6.12 3.58 -5.78
CA ALA A 80 -6.14 2.55 -6.82
C ALA A 80 -6.08 1.13 -6.26
N GLY A 81 -6.51 0.93 -5.01
CA GLY A 81 -6.64 -0.39 -4.40
C GLY A 81 -5.32 -1.05 -4.01
N ILE A 82 -4.20 -0.32 -4.04
CA ILE A 82 -2.91 -0.81 -3.57
C ILE A 82 -2.19 0.27 -2.76
N SER A 83 -1.43 -0.16 -1.75
CA SER A 83 -0.88 0.77 -0.77
C SER A 83 0.03 1.81 -1.41
N SER A 84 0.86 1.45 -2.40
CA SER A 84 1.77 2.36 -3.13
C SER A 84 1.06 3.50 -3.89
N LEU A 85 -0.26 3.42 -4.03
CA LEU A 85 -1.13 4.39 -4.71
C LEU A 85 -2.18 5.04 -3.80
N SER A 86 -2.24 4.64 -2.52
CA SER A 86 -3.15 5.17 -1.49
C SER A 86 -2.36 6.08 -0.52
N LYS A 87 -1.99 7.27 -1.00
CA LYS A 87 -1.03 8.17 -0.32
C LYS A 87 -1.38 9.64 -0.51
N ILE A 88 -1.23 10.41 0.55
CA ILE A 88 -1.26 11.87 0.54
C ILE A 88 0.07 12.40 1.09
N CYS A 89 0.50 13.55 0.57
CA CYS A 89 1.69 14.27 0.99
C CYS A 89 1.30 15.73 1.22
N LEU A 90 1.45 16.20 2.45
CA LEU A 90 1.27 17.61 2.78
C LEU A 90 2.62 18.31 2.68
N VAL A 91 2.68 19.42 1.96
CA VAL A 91 3.92 20.17 1.75
C VAL A 91 3.67 21.65 1.99
N GLU A 92 4.47 22.27 2.85
CA GLU A 92 4.35 23.70 3.21
C GLU A 92 5.72 24.34 3.38
N PRO A 93 5.85 25.67 3.15
CA PRO A 93 7.08 26.39 3.44
C PRO A 93 7.47 26.23 4.92
N TYR A 94 8.76 26.06 5.19
CA TYR A 94 9.24 25.98 6.55
C TYR A 94 8.91 27.26 7.34
N GLY A 95 8.58 27.12 8.63
CA GLY A 95 8.29 28.25 9.53
C GLY A 95 6.91 28.89 9.38
N LYS A 96 6.15 28.59 8.31
CA LYS A 96 4.77 29.07 8.12
C LYS A 96 3.72 28.06 8.58
N ARG A 97 4.00 27.36 9.68
CA ARG A 97 3.09 26.35 10.22
C ARG A 97 1.81 27.04 10.68
N ILE A 98 0.67 26.59 10.17
CA ILE A 98 -0.63 27.01 10.72
C ILE A 98 -0.70 26.47 12.15
N ALA A 99 -0.54 27.34 13.15
CA ALA A 99 -0.71 27.00 14.55
C ALA A 99 -2.14 26.50 14.79
N PRO A 100 -2.36 25.49 15.65
CA PRO A 100 -3.72 25.15 16.08
C PRO A 100 -4.34 26.42 16.69
N GLY A 101 -5.52 26.81 16.22
CA GLY A 101 -6.26 27.90 16.85
C GLY A 101 -6.49 27.55 18.31
N VAL A 102 -5.87 28.30 19.23
CA VAL A 102 -6.10 28.16 20.67
C VAL A 102 -7.44 28.80 20.98
N THR A 103 -8.49 27.98 20.93
CA THR A 103 -9.75 28.27 21.62
C THR A 103 -10.35 26.98 22.16
N ALA A 104 -9.63 26.32 23.06
CA ALA A 104 -10.23 25.36 23.99
C ALA A 104 -10.00 25.90 25.40
N THR A 105 -11.06 26.57 25.85
CA THR A 105 -11.47 26.95 27.20
C THR A 105 -10.70 26.26 28.33
N ARG A 106 -10.12 27.09 29.22
CA ARG A 106 -9.70 26.69 30.58
C ARG A 106 -10.83 25.97 31.31
N PHE A 107 -10.59 24.78 31.84
CA PHE A 107 -11.16 24.33 33.12
C PHE A 107 -10.15 23.48 33.92
N ARG A 108 -10.36 23.50 35.24
CA ARG A 108 -9.41 23.35 36.36
C ARG A 108 -8.74 21.97 36.49
N THR A 109 -7.44 22.00 36.76
CA THR A 109 -6.66 20.91 37.35
C THR A 109 -7.05 20.67 38.81
N GLY A 110 -7.30 19.41 39.18
CA GLY A 110 -7.20 18.93 40.55
C GLY A 110 -5.77 18.50 40.86
N TYR A 111 -5.18 19.14 41.87
CA TYR A 111 -3.99 18.78 42.65
C TYR A 111 -2.75 18.22 41.94
N GLY A 112 -1.79 19.12 41.67
CA GLY A 112 -0.45 18.77 41.21
C GLY A 112 0.39 19.98 40.81
N GLY A 113 0.54 20.95 41.73
CA GLY A 113 1.66 21.90 41.83
C GLY A 113 2.09 22.72 40.60
N ILE A 114 2.00 24.03 40.72
CA ILE A 114 2.58 25.08 39.84
C ILE A 114 4.05 24.81 39.46
N ASP A 115 4.76 23.99 40.22
CA ASP A 115 6.15 23.58 39.98
C ASP A 115 6.31 22.62 38.80
N VAL A 116 5.37 21.69 38.57
CA VAL A 116 5.39 20.79 37.39
C VAL A 116 5.16 21.59 36.11
N ALA A 117 4.24 22.56 36.13
CA ALA A 117 4.02 23.45 35.00
C ALA A 117 5.24 24.35 34.70
N ARG A 118 6.02 24.73 35.72
CA ARG A 118 7.28 25.47 35.56
C ARG A 118 8.42 24.59 35.08
N GLU A 119 8.53 23.35 35.54
CA GLU A 119 9.51 22.38 35.05
C GLU A 119 9.22 21.99 33.60
N THR A 120 7.97 21.69 33.25
CA THR A 120 7.56 21.46 31.87
C THR A 120 7.77 22.70 30.99
N ALA A 121 7.52 23.92 31.49
CA ALA A 121 7.82 25.14 30.75
C ALA A 121 9.33 25.36 30.57
N ARG A 122 10.15 25.05 31.58
CA ARG A 122 11.62 25.11 31.50
C ARG A 122 12.19 24.01 30.61
N GLU A 123 11.60 22.82 30.58
CA GLU A 123 11.97 21.72 29.69
C GLU A 123 11.56 22.02 28.25
N ILE A 124 10.38 22.61 28.01
CA ILE A 124 9.96 23.09 26.69
C ILE A 124 10.89 24.22 26.25
N GLN A 125 11.23 25.16 27.13
CA GLN A 125 12.13 26.26 26.81
C GLN A 125 13.57 25.78 26.59
N ALA A 126 14.04 24.78 27.35
CA ALA A 126 15.33 24.12 27.15
C ALA A 126 15.33 23.25 25.89
N GLN A 127 14.20 22.64 25.49
CA GLN A 127 14.05 21.93 24.22
C GLN A 127 13.94 22.89 23.03
N GLU A 128 13.34 24.08 23.20
CA GLU A 128 13.31 25.13 22.20
C GLU A 128 14.67 25.82 22.04
N GLU A 129 15.42 26.01 23.12
CA GLU A 129 16.80 26.49 23.13
C GLU A 129 17.78 25.41 22.60
N ALA A 130 17.57 24.14 22.93
CA ALA A 130 18.30 23.03 22.32
C ALA A 130 17.97 22.85 20.83
N ARG A 131 16.73 23.14 20.40
CA ARG A 131 16.31 23.19 18.97
C ARG A 131 16.92 24.38 18.22
N LYS A 132 17.22 25.49 18.90
CA LYS A 132 18.01 26.59 18.33
C LYS A 132 19.50 26.26 18.23
N ASN A 133 20.01 25.37 19.08
CA ASN A 133 21.45 25.11 19.23
C ASN A 133 21.93 23.76 18.65
N ALA A 134 21.04 22.89 18.15
CA ALA A 134 21.41 21.60 17.57
C ALA A 134 21.09 21.55 16.06
N ASP A 135 22.13 21.85 15.26
CA ASP A 135 22.22 21.79 13.79
C ASP A 135 21.69 23.05 13.06
N ASP A 136 22.62 23.99 12.84
CA ASP A 136 22.48 25.27 12.14
C ASP A 136 22.29 25.09 10.61
N GLN A 137 21.40 24.19 10.21
CA GLN A 137 21.01 23.98 8.81
C GLN A 137 19.58 24.48 8.58
N GLU A 138 19.46 25.65 7.95
CA GLU A 138 18.19 26.22 7.49
C GLU A 138 17.35 25.18 6.71
N VAL A 139 16.24 24.72 7.28
CA VAL A 139 15.27 23.89 6.57
C VAL A 139 14.55 24.72 5.51
N ASP A 140 14.34 24.17 4.31
CA ASP A 140 13.68 24.86 3.21
C ASP A 140 12.16 24.63 3.20
N VAL A 141 11.73 23.40 3.49
CA VAL A 141 10.33 22.98 3.32
C VAL A 141 9.97 21.88 4.32
N ASP A 142 8.73 21.91 4.79
CA ASP A 142 8.13 20.87 5.61
C ASP A 142 7.31 19.88 4.77
N TYR A 143 7.44 18.60 5.09
CA TYR A 143 6.73 17.51 4.44
C TYR A 143 6.11 16.55 5.46
N THR A 144 4.80 16.31 5.33
CA THR A 144 4.06 15.29 6.09
C THR A 144 3.57 14.20 5.14
N PHE A 145 3.94 12.95 5.40
CA PHE A 145 3.37 11.77 4.75
C PHE A 145 2.08 11.34 5.45
N VAL A 146 1.08 10.94 4.65
CA VAL A 146 -0.15 10.31 5.13
C VAL A 146 -0.41 9.05 4.31
N GLY A 147 -0.38 7.89 4.98
CA GLY A 147 -0.80 6.61 4.43
C GLY A 147 -2.28 6.39 4.70
N LEU A 148 -3.01 5.90 3.69
CA LEU A 148 -4.44 5.64 3.83
C LEU A 148 -4.73 4.16 3.66
N GLY A 149 -5.50 3.62 4.60
CA GLY A 149 -6.16 2.33 4.52
C GLY A 149 -6.92 2.16 3.22
N ILE A 150 -6.92 0.94 2.66
CA ILE A 150 -7.66 0.66 1.42
C ILE A 150 -9.07 0.21 1.80
N GLU A 151 -9.15 -0.90 2.53
CA GLU A 151 -10.41 -1.53 2.97
C GLU A 151 -10.90 -0.98 4.30
N ASN A 152 -10.02 -0.40 5.11
CA ASN A 152 -10.35 0.19 6.41
C ASN A 152 -10.24 1.73 6.38
N ASN A 153 -10.75 2.35 7.45
CA ASN A 153 -10.75 3.81 7.63
C ASN A 153 -9.45 4.36 8.24
N GLU A 154 -8.36 3.60 8.19
CA GLU A 154 -7.11 3.94 8.86
C GLU A 154 -6.38 5.09 8.16
N VAL A 155 -5.86 6.02 8.96
CA VAL A 155 -5.02 7.13 8.51
C VAL A 155 -3.70 7.08 9.28
N ASP A 156 -2.63 6.65 8.61
CA ASP A 156 -1.29 6.50 9.18
C ASP A 156 -0.45 7.75 8.92
N VAL A 157 -0.01 8.39 10.01
CA VAL A 157 0.92 9.54 10.01
C VAL A 157 2.19 9.28 10.83
N ALA A 158 2.43 8.05 11.27
CA ALA A 158 3.58 7.69 12.09
C ALA A 158 4.87 7.54 11.26
N GLY A 159 4.73 7.18 9.98
CA GLY A 159 5.85 6.85 9.10
C GLY A 159 6.23 7.94 8.09
N ASN A 160 7.36 7.70 7.41
CA ASN A 160 7.73 8.39 6.17
C ASN A 160 7.51 7.43 4.97
N CYS A 161 7.13 7.96 3.80
CA CYS A 161 7.23 7.23 2.56
C CYS A 161 8.47 7.65 1.77
N GLY A 162 9.51 6.83 1.87
CA GLY A 162 10.79 7.09 1.20
C GLY A 162 10.73 7.23 -0.34
N ASN A 163 9.76 6.58 -0.99
CA ASN A 163 9.52 6.79 -2.42
C ASN A 163 8.97 8.19 -2.70
N MET A 164 8.00 8.65 -1.89
CA MET A 164 7.40 9.96 -2.09
C MET A 164 8.34 11.10 -1.73
N SER A 165 9.31 10.89 -0.84
CA SER A 165 10.39 11.85 -0.56
C SER A 165 11.09 12.34 -1.86
N SER A 166 11.15 11.51 -2.91
CA SER A 166 11.74 11.90 -4.21
C SER A 166 10.95 12.94 -4.99
N ALA A 167 9.65 13.07 -4.73
CA ALA A 167 8.80 14.05 -5.40
C ALA A 167 8.70 15.39 -4.64
N ILE A 168 9.08 15.42 -3.36
CA ILE A 168 8.87 16.60 -2.50
C ILE A 168 9.71 17.79 -2.93
N GLY A 169 11.02 17.60 -3.15
CA GLY A 169 11.91 18.66 -3.65
C GLY A 169 11.42 19.26 -4.97
N PRO A 170 11.23 18.44 -6.02
CA PRO A 170 10.67 18.90 -7.30
C PRO A 170 9.30 19.57 -7.17
N TYR A 171 8.40 19.04 -6.34
CA TYR A 171 7.08 19.65 -6.11
C TYR A 171 7.22 21.02 -5.46
N ALA A 172 7.98 21.13 -4.37
CA ALA A 172 8.16 22.38 -3.65
C ALA A 172 8.79 23.48 -4.51
N TYR A 173 9.76 23.11 -5.36
CA TYR A 173 10.35 24.03 -6.32
C TYR A 173 9.29 24.53 -7.31
N ASN A 174 8.61 23.61 -8.00
CA ASN A 174 7.60 23.93 -9.01
C ASN A 174 6.39 24.68 -8.44
N ALA A 175 6.06 24.46 -7.17
CA ALA A 175 4.92 25.07 -6.49
C ALA A 175 5.25 26.42 -5.83
N GLY A 176 6.48 26.94 -5.97
CA GLY A 176 6.83 28.25 -5.41
C GLY A 176 6.98 28.26 -3.89
N LEU A 177 7.26 27.11 -3.26
CA LEU A 177 7.24 26.97 -1.79
C LEU A 177 8.59 27.21 -1.10
N LEU A 178 9.66 27.40 -1.87
CA LEU A 178 11.02 27.43 -1.34
C LEU A 178 11.50 28.86 -1.03
N PRO A 179 12.55 29.02 -0.20
CA PRO A 179 13.16 30.32 0.03
C PRO A 179 13.73 30.93 -1.26
N PRO A 180 13.77 32.27 -1.40
CA PRO A 180 14.31 32.96 -2.58
C PRO A 180 15.73 32.52 -2.99
N ARG A 181 16.58 32.17 -2.01
CA ARG A 181 17.95 31.69 -2.26
C ARG A 181 18.02 30.38 -3.05
N ILE A 182 16.96 29.58 -3.08
CA ILE A 182 16.91 28.37 -3.91
C ILE A 182 16.63 28.75 -5.37
N TYR A 183 15.71 29.67 -5.61
CA TYR A 183 15.37 30.12 -6.96
C TYR A 183 16.48 30.95 -7.61
N ALA A 184 17.25 31.70 -6.81
CA ALA A 184 18.39 32.49 -7.28
C ALA A 184 19.52 31.66 -7.91
N GLN A 185 19.57 30.34 -7.67
CA GLN A 185 20.57 29.45 -8.27
C GLN A 185 20.36 29.25 -9.78
N GLY A 186 19.15 29.50 -10.29
CA GLY A 186 18.82 29.34 -11.71
C GLY A 186 18.82 27.88 -12.18
N ASP A 187 19.19 27.67 -13.43
CA ASP A 187 19.27 26.36 -14.05
C ASP A 187 20.52 25.60 -13.59
N GLY A 188 20.39 24.29 -13.40
CA GLY A 188 21.48 23.44 -12.89
C GLY A 188 21.03 22.51 -11.77
N GLU A 189 21.99 21.96 -11.04
CA GLU A 189 21.71 21.11 -9.88
C GLU A 189 21.33 21.98 -8.67
N VAL A 190 20.19 21.67 -8.04
CA VAL A 190 19.65 22.36 -6.87
C VAL A 190 19.44 21.35 -5.75
N THR A 191 19.78 21.74 -4.52
CA THR A 191 19.50 20.95 -3.31
C THR A 191 18.47 21.63 -2.43
N VAL A 192 17.41 20.89 -2.08
CA VAL A 192 16.35 21.31 -1.17
C VAL A 192 16.42 20.51 0.12
N ARG A 193 16.50 21.19 1.26
CA ARG A 193 16.52 20.62 2.61
C ARG A 193 15.10 20.46 3.14
N ILE A 194 14.63 19.21 3.15
CA ILE A 194 13.28 18.84 3.54
C ILE A 194 13.31 18.34 4.99
N ARG A 195 12.44 18.88 5.84
CA ARG A 195 12.12 18.25 7.12
C ARG A 195 10.89 17.38 6.98
N ASN A 196 11.04 16.09 7.26
CA ASN A 196 9.88 15.21 7.41
C ASN A 196 9.26 15.45 8.80
N THR A 197 8.01 15.89 8.84
CA THR A 197 7.30 16.23 10.08
C THR A 197 6.76 14.99 10.83
N ASN A 198 6.65 13.84 10.17
CA ASN A 198 6.28 12.57 10.81
C ASN A 198 7.40 12.09 11.73
N THR A 199 8.66 12.21 11.29
CA THR A 199 9.82 11.62 11.98
C THR A 199 10.82 12.63 12.51
N GLY A 200 10.68 13.91 12.18
CA GLY A 200 11.65 14.97 12.47
C GLY A 200 12.95 14.89 11.65
N LYS A 201 13.11 13.87 10.79
CA LYS A 201 14.36 13.64 10.05
C LYS A 201 14.52 14.63 8.89
N LEU A 202 15.76 15.03 8.65
CA LEU A 202 16.17 15.89 7.55
C LEU A 202 16.57 15.06 6.32
N ILE A 203 16.12 15.51 5.15
CA ILE A 203 16.35 14.87 3.86
C ILE A 203 16.80 15.95 2.87
N ASN A 204 18.00 15.82 2.30
CA ASN A 204 18.42 16.67 1.19
C ASN A 204 17.96 16.04 -0.11
N SER A 205 17.15 16.76 -0.89
CA SER A 205 16.71 16.38 -2.22
C SER A 205 17.47 17.20 -3.26
N THR A 206 18.39 16.54 -3.96
CA THR A 206 19.17 17.13 -5.04
C THR A 206 18.63 16.68 -6.39
N PHE A 207 18.30 17.63 -7.26
CA PHE A 207 17.72 17.40 -8.58
C PHE A 207 18.10 18.53 -9.55
N THR A 208 17.95 18.30 -10.85
CA THR A 208 18.26 19.31 -11.88
C THR A 208 17.04 20.19 -12.17
N VAL A 209 17.28 21.48 -12.37
CA VAL A 209 16.31 22.49 -12.82
C VAL A 209 16.71 23.00 -14.20
N LEU A 210 15.72 23.20 -15.08
CA LEU A 210 15.87 23.82 -16.39
C LEU A 210 14.63 24.66 -16.70
N GLY A 211 14.81 25.92 -17.10
CA GLY A 211 13.69 26.82 -17.41
C GLY A 211 12.77 27.05 -16.21
N ALA A 212 13.34 27.23 -15.02
CA ALA A 212 12.62 27.41 -13.75
C ALA A 212 11.67 26.25 -13.38
N GLN A 213 11.91 25.04 -13.90
CA GLN A 213 11.18 23.83 -13.52
C GLN A 213 12.14 22.67 -13.22
N ALA A 214 11.76 21.82 -12.28
CA ALA A 214 12.46 20.57 -12.04
C ALA A 214 12.40 19.68 -13.29
N THR A 215 13.54 19.17 -13.75
CA THR A 215 13.60 18.33 -14.95
C THR A 215 12.93 16.98 -14.69
N VAL A 216 12.24 16.46 -15.70
CA VAL A 216 11.52 15.18 -15.63
C VAL A 216 12.19 14.11 -16.49
N VAL A 217 12.73 14.50 -17.64
CA VAL A 217 13.41 13.61 -18.59
C VAL A 217 14.90 13.57 -18.28
N GLY A 218 15.48 12.38 -18.37
CA GLY A 218 16.91 12.12 -18.16
C GLY A 218 17.25 10.71 -18.67
N ASP A 219 18.47 10.27 -18.43
CA ASP A 219 18.99 8.94 -18.82
C ASP A 219 18.92 7.91 -17.69
N TYR A 220 18.47 8.32 -16.49
CA TYR A 220 18.42 7.47 -15.32
C TYR A 220 17.15 6.61 -15.29
N SER A 221 17.33 5.31 -15.08
CA SER A 221 16.25 4.31 -14.98
C SER A 221 16.15 3.77 -13.55
N ILE A 222 14.94 3.54 -13.06
CA ILE A 222 14.71 2.77 -11.83
C ILE A 222 13.76 1.61 -12.12
N ASP A 223 14.03 0.46 -11.51
CA ASP A 223 13.19 -0.72 -11.71
C ASP A 223 11.81 -0.50 -11.07
N GLY A 224 10.76 -0.91 -11.80
CA GLY A 224 9.37 -0.64 -11.45
C GLY A 224 8.79 0.66 -12.04
N VAL A 225 9.56 1.45 -12.77
CA VAL A 225 9.08 2.62 -13.52
C VAL A 225 9.40 2.47 -15.00
N THR A 226 8.42 2.71 -15.86
CA THR A 226 8.60 2.62 -17.31
C THR A 226 9.39 3.83 -17.84
N GLY A 227 10.45 3.54 -18.60
CA GLY A 227 11.28 4.55 -19.26
C GLY A 227 12.31 5.19 -18.32
N ASN A 228 13.01 6.19 -18.85
CA ASN A 228 14.01 6.94 -18.11
C ASN A 228 13.40 8.24 -17.56
N GLY A 229 14.04 8.80 -16.55
CA GLY A 229 13.71 10.10 -15.99
C GLY A 229 14.95 10.82 -15.46
N SER A 230 14.73 12.06 -15.01
CA SER A 230 15.77 12.83 -14.35
C SER A 230 16.13 12.21 -12.99
N LYS A 231 17.44 12.10 -12.73
CA LYS A 231 17.99 11.52 -11.51
C LYS A 231 17.77 12.49 -10.34
N ILE A 232 17.22 11.96 -9.26
CA ILE A 232 17.02 12.68 -8.01
C ILE A 232 17.81 11.94 -6.94
N LYS A 233 18.74 12.63 -6.29
CA LYS A 233 19.50 12.12 -5.15
C LYS A 233 18.79 12.55 -3.87
N LEU A 234 18.54 11.58 -2.98
CA LEU A 234 17.99 11.81 -1.65
C LEU A 234 19.03 11.41 -0.62
N ASP A 235 19.56 12.38 0.13
CA ASP A 235 20.45 12.14 1.27
C ASP A 235 19.66 12.26 2.57
N PHE A 236 19.43 11.13 3.23
CA PHE A 236 18.89 11.08 4.58
C PHE A 236 20.01 11.38 5.57
N LYS A 237 19.91 12.51 6.27
CA LYS A 237 20.92 12.96 7.24
C LYS A 237 20.83 12.16 8.53
N HIS A 238 21.98 11.80 9.10
CA HIS A 238 22.10 11.01 10.34
C HIS A 238 21.11 9.84 10.38
N PRO A 239 21.22 8.90 9.42
CA PRO A 239 20.19 7.88 9.22
C PRO A 239 20.14 6.85 10.36
N TYR A 240 21.20 6.71 11.15
CA TYR A 240 21.32 5.63 12.13
C TYR A 240 20.59 5.87 13.45
N GLY A 241 20.50 4.79 14.25
CA GLY A 241 20.03 4.83 15.63
C GLY A 241 18.58 5.26 15.78
N SER A 242 17.74 5.05 14.74
CA SER A 242 16.38 5.56 14.73
C SER A 242 15.48 4.91 15.78
N LYS A 243 15.87 3.73 16.27
CA LYS A 243 15.18 3.02 17.36
C LYS A 243 16.09 2.60 18.49
N THR A 244 17.37 2.34 18.21
CA THR A 244 18.31 1.81 19.20
C THR A 244 19.35 2.82 19.68
N GLY A 245 19.43 4.00 19.04
CA GLY A 245 20.44 5.02 19.33
C GLY A 245 21.87 4.67 18.89
N LYS A 246 22.13 3.46 18.37
CA LYS A 246 23.48 3.00 17.98
C LYS A 246 23.47 2.42 16.57
N VAL A 247 24.59 2.50 15.86
CA VAL A 247 24.73 1.88 14.52
C VAL A 247 24.78 0.36 14.61
N LEU A 248 25.54 -0.16 15.59
CA LEU A 248 25.65 -1.58 15.95
C LEU A 248 25.05 -1.76 17.35
N PRO A 249 23.75 -2.09 17.48
CA PRO A 249 23.07 -2.08 18.78
C PRO A 249 23.64 -3.09 19.77
N THR A 250 24.11 -4.24 19.28
CA THR A 250 24.78 -5.29 20.06
C THR A 250 26.25 -4.97 20.38
N GLY A 251 26.81 -3.91 19.78
CA GLY A 251 28.22 -3.56 19.84
C GLY A 251 29.15 -4.44 18.98
N LYS A 252 28.61 -5.46 18.29
CA LYS A 252 29.40 -6.40 17.46
C LYS A 252 29.07 -6.24 15.98
N ARG A 253 30.05 -6.54 15.12
CA ARG A 253 29.87 -6.59 13.66
C ARG A 253 29.16 -7.88 13.21
N ILE A 254 29.44 -8.97 13.92
CA ILE A 254 28.78 -10.27 13.78
C ILE A 254 28.44 -10.78 15.18
N ASP A 255 27.19 -11.17 15.35
CA ASP A 255 26.64 -11.84 16.51
C ASP A 255 26.36 -13.32 16.19
N ASN A 256 26.31 -14.15 17.22
CA ASN A 256 25.77 -15.51 17.13
C ASN A 256 24.42 -15.54 17.83
N ILE A 257 23.32 -15.57 17.07
CA ILE A 257 21.95 -15.44 17.58
C ILE A 257 21.15 -16.64 17.11
N ALA A 258 20.52 -17.34 18.06
CA ALA A 258 19.81 -18.59 17.81
C ALA A 258 20.64 -19.65 17.06
N GLY A 259 21.97 -19.64 17.25
CA GLY A 259 22.91 -20.54 16.58
C GLY A 259 23.40 -20.08 15.20
N TYR A 260 22.98 -18.90 14.74
CA TYR A 260 23.34 -18.36 13.42
C TYR A 260 24.18 -17.10 13.52
N LYS A 261 25.13 -16.96 12.59
CA LYS A 261 25.89 -15.73 12.43
C LYS A 261 25.02 -14.67 11.78
N VAL A 262 24.86 -13.53 12.45
CA VAL A 262 24.07 -12.41 11.96
C VAL A 262 24.78 -11.09 12.16
N SER A 263 24.53 -10.10 11.31
CA SER A 263 24.90 -8.70 11.58
C SER A 263 23.66 -7.89 11.93
N CYS A 264 23.66 -7.30 13.12
CA CYS A 264 22.58 -6.44 13.61
C CYS A 264 22.96 -4.97 13.43
N VAL A 265 22.28 -4.25 12.54
CA VAL A 265 22.61 -2.86 12.18
C VAL A 265 21.36 -1.98 12.23
N ASP A 266 21.46 -0.78 12.80
CA ASP A 266 20.41 0.25 12.78
C ASP A 266 20.91 1.49 12.01
N GLY A 267 20.80 1.44 10.68
CA GLY A 267 21.32 2.43 9.73
C GLY A 267 20.24 3.20 8.93
N ALA A 268 19.03 3.27 9.48
CA ALA A 268 17.81 3.96 9.00
C ALA A 268 16.63 3.38 9.77
N ASN A 269 16.63 2.05 9.82
CA ASN A 269 15.74 1.23 10.63
C ASN A 269 16.51 -0.04 11.01
N PRO A 270 16.29 -0.61 12.21
CA PRO A 270 16.93 -1.85 12.62
C PRO A 270 16.73 -2.98 11.61
N ALA A 271 17.84 -3.61 11.22
CA ALA A 271 17.86 -4.76 10.32
C ALA A 271 18.87 -5.82 10.80
N VAL A 272 18.49 -7.08 10.59
CA VAL A 272 19.29 -8.27 10.82
C VAL A 272 19.67 -8.83 9.45
N PHE A 273 20.97 -8.99 9.22
CA PHE A 273 21.50 -9.58 7.99
C PHE A 273 22.03 -10.97 8.28
N ILE A 274 21.63 -11.94 7.47
CA ILE A 274 22.07 -13.34 7.56
C ILE A 274 22.39 -13.86 6.17
N ARG A 275 23.40 -14.73 6.03
CA ARG A 275 23.72 -15.32 4.73
C ARG A 275 22.62 -16.31 4.34
N ALA A 276 22.22 -16.30 3.07
CA ALA A 276 21.17 -17.22 2.62
C ALA A 276 21.59 -18.69 2.76
N ASP A 277 22.87 -18.99 2.50
CA ASP A 277 23.44 -20.34 2.61
C ASP A 277 23.41 -20.87 4.05
N ASP A 278 23.63 -20.01 5.05
CA ASP A 278 23.65 -20.40 6.47
C ASP A 278 22.28 -20.93 6.93
N VAL A 279 21.19 -20.51 6.29
CA VAL A 279 19.83 -20.99 6.57
C VAL A 279 19.31 -21.98 5.52
N GLY A 280 20.14 -22.34 4.53
CA GLY A 280 19.78 -23.26 3.45
C GLY A 280 18.64 -22.74 2.57
N VAL A 281 18.68 -21.47 2.21
CA VAL A 281 17.73 -20.82 1.29
C VAL A 281 18.50 -20.28 0.09
N ASP A 282 17.97 -20.44 -1.12
CA ASP A 282 18.52 -19.78 -2.30
C ASP A 282 18.46 -18.25 -2.13
N GLY A 283 19.60 -17.57 -2.16
CA GLY A 283 19.69 -16.11 -2.03
C GLY A 283 18.91 -15.33 -3.08
N THR A 284 18.62 -15.96 -4.21
CA THR A 284 17.87 -15.35 -5.32
C THR A 284 16.36 -15.60 -5.26
N ILE A 285 15.89 -16.37 -4.27
CA ILE A 285 14.50 -16.82 -4.12
C ILE A 285 13.48 -15.70 -4.33
N LEU A 286 12.42 -16.00 -5.08
CA LEU A 286 11.32 -15.07 -5.31
C LEU A 286 10.23 -15.21 -4.23
N PRO A 287 9.48 -14.14 -3.92
CA PRO A 287 8.47 -14.16 -2.86
C PRO A 287 7.48 -15.32 -2.89
N ASN A 288 7.00 -15.70 -4.08
CA ASN A 288 6.02 -16.78 -4.22
C ASN A 288 6.62 -18.15 -3.87
N ASP A 289 7.89 -18.38 -4.21
CA ASP A 289 8.57 -19.63 -3.89
C ASP A 289 9.04 -19.64 -2.43
N PHE A 290 9.42 -18.47 -1.91
CA PHE A 290 9.76 -18.33 -0.50
C PHE A 290 8.56 -18.59 0.42
N ASN A 291 7.36 -18.15 0.02
CA ASN A 291 6.11 -18.47 0.70
C ASN A 291 5.77 -19.97 0.74
N ARG A 292 6.43 -20.79 -0.09
CA ARG A 292 6.28 -22.25 -0.06
C ARG A 292 7.26 -22.93 0.91
N LEU A 293 8.06 -22.17 1.65
CA LEU A 293 9.02 -22.67 2.64
C LEU A 293 8.62 -22.20 4.07
N PRO A 294 7.48 -22.65 4.61
CA PRO A 294 6.97 -22.18 5.91
C PRO A 294 7.97 -22.39 7.05
N ASP A 295 8.69 -23.52 7.06
CA ASP A 295 9.69 -23.82 8.09
C ASP A 295 10.85 -22.82 8.09
N LYS A 296 11.27 -22.36 6.90
CA LYS A 296 12.32 -21.35 6.74
C LYS A 296 11.85 -19.97 7.16
N LEU A 297 10.59 -19.64 6.87
CA LEU A 297 9.98 -18.38 7.33
C LEU A 297 9.87 -18.34 8.86
N ALA A 298 9.44 -19.45 9.48
CA ALA A 298 9.38 -19.57 10.93
C ALA A 298 10.78 -19.49 11.57
N LEU A 299 11.79 -20.15 10.99
CA LEU A 299 13.18 -20.05 11.43
C LEU A 299 13.68 -18.60 11.41
N LEU A 300 13.46 -17.88 10.30
CA LEU A 300 13.89 -16.49 10.18
C LEU A 300 13.16 -15.56 11.16
N GLU A 301 11.87 -15.82 11.43
CA GLU A 301 11.13 -15.09 12.45
C GLU A 301 11.70 -15.31 13.85
N ASN A 302 12.08 -16.55 14.19
CA ASN A 302 12.73 -16.86 15.47
C ASN A 302 14.08 -16.13 15.61
N ILE A 303 14.91 -16.16 14.56
CA ILE A 303 16.19 -15.42 14.54
C ILE A 303 15.93 -13.91 14.68
N ARG A 304 14.95 -13.36 13.95
CA ARG A 304 14.58 -11.94 13.99
C ARG A 304 14.16 -11.51 15.40
N LYS A 305 13.32 -12.29 16.08
CA LYS A 305 12.87 -12.00 17.45
C LYS A 305 14.00 -12.08 18.46
N ALA A 306 14.82 -13.12 18.41
CA ALA A 306 16.00 -13.24 19.27
C ALA A 306 16.98 -12.08 19.05
N ALA A 307 17.19 -11.66 17.80
CA ALA A 307 18.01 -10.51 17.46
C ALA A 307 17.40 -9.19 17.96
N ALA A 308 16.08 -9.03 17.90
CA ALA A 308 15.41 -7.84 18.42
C ALA A 308 15.67 -7.64 19.93
N VAL A 309 15.60 -8.73 20.70
CA VAL A 309 15.93 -8.72 22.13
C VAL A 309 17.40 -8.37 22.35
N ALA A 310 18.32 -9.00 21.60
CA ALA A 310 19.75 -8.69 21.68
C ALA A 310 20.09 -7.23 21.30
N MET A 311 19.31 -6.64 20.39
CA MET A 311 19.43 -5.24 19.99
C MET A 311 18.82 -4.25 20.99
N GLY A 312 18.15 -4.73 22.05
CA GLY A 312 17.45 -3.90 23.03
C GLY A 312 16.15 -3.28 22.51
N ILE A 313 15.54 -3.83 21.45
CA ILE A 313 14.29 -3.32 20.86
C ILE A 313 13.06 -3.74 21.68
N ALA A 314 13.13 -4.90 22.32
CA ALA A 314 12.09 -5.44 23.19
C ALA A 314 12.74 -6.22 24.34
N ALA A 315 12.06 -6.35 25.49
CA ALA A 315 12.57 -7.10 26.64
C ALA A 315 12.48 -8.62 26.40
N THR A 316 11.42 -9.07 25.73
CA THR A 316 11.12 -10.48 25.46
C THR A 316 10.81 -10.70 23.97
N GLN A 317 10.81 -11.95 23.51
CA GLN A 317 10.53 -12.27 22.10
C GLN A 317 9.04 -12.07 21.73
N GLU A 318 8.17 -12.13 22.73
CA GLU A 318 6.73 -11.94 22.67
C GLU A 318 6.38 -10.46 22.45
N GLU A 319 7.18 -9.55 23.01
CA GLU A 319 7.02 -8.10 22.90
C GLU A 319 7.63 -7.51 21.62
N VAL A 320 8.30 -8.32 20.80
CA VAL A 320 8.98 -7.84 19.59
C VAL A 320 7.95 -7.29 18.59
N PRO A 321 8.07 -6.02 18.18
CA PRO A 321 7.21 -5.46 17.13
C PRO A 321 7.32 -6.26 15.83
N ARG A 322 6.20 -6.40 15.10
CA ARG A 322 6.17 -7.17 13.84
C ARG A 322 7.03 -6.55 12.73
N THR A 323 7.23 -5.23 12.78
CA THR A 323 7.83 -4.47 11.67
C THR A 323 9.31 -4.16 11.87
N ILE A 324 9.82 -4.27 13.11
CA ILE A 324 11.21 -3.98 13.51
C ILE A 324 11.74 -5.02 14.50
N PRO A 325 13.02 -5.42 14.40
CA PRO A 325 13.91 -5.21 13.26
C PRO A 325 13.39 -5.99 12.04
N LYS A 326 13.83 -5.59 10.84
CA LYS A 326 13.63 -6.39 9.63
C LYS A 326 14.71 -7.47 9.53
N ILE A 327 14.46 -8.57 8.83
CA ILE A 327 15.48 -9.59 8.56
C ILE A 327 15.67 -9.78 7.06
N GLY A 328 16.93 -9.81 6.61
CA GLY A 328 17.31 -9.91 5.21
C GLY A 328 18.32 -11.04 4.97
N LEU A 329 18.02 -11.87 3.99
CA LEU A 329 18.95 -12.83 3.42
C LEU A 329 19.92 -12.10 2.49
N VAL A 330 21.20 -12.41 2.61
CA VAL A 330 22.29 -11.81 1.85
C VAL A 330 23.04 -12.88 1.08
N SER A 331 23.30 -12.62 -0.19
CA SER A 331 24.12 -13.46 -1.06
C SER A 331 24.94 -12.62 -2.02
N GLN A 332 26.02 -13.22 -2.53
CA GLN A 332 26.84 -12.61 -3.58
C GLN A 332 26.02 -12.36 -4.86
N SER A 333 26.50 -11.42 -5.69
CA SER A 333 25.93 -11.15 -7.00
C SER A 333 25.87 -12.42 -7.86
N SER A 334 24.71 -12.72 -8.43
CA SER A 334 24.51 -13.88 -9.30
C SER A 334 23.52 -13.56 -10.42
N THR A 335 23.59 -14.31 -11.53
CA THR A 335 22.64 -14.17 -12.64
C THR A 335 21.36 -14.95 -12.32
N HIS A 336 20.21 -14.28 -12.24
CA HIS A 336 18.95 -14.89 -11.79
C HIS A 336 17.70 -14.17 -12.32
N PRO A 337 16.53 -14.83 -12.38
CA PRO A 337 15.27 -14.18 -12.74
C PRO A 337 14.73 -13.29 -11.62
N VAL A 338 14.03 -12.22 -11.98
CA VAL A 338 13.20 -11.40 -11.08
C VAL A 338 11.71 -11.61 -11.35
N LEU A 339 10.85 -11.06 -10.48
CA LEU A 339 9.38 -11.18 -10.56
C LEU A 339 8.77 -10.79 -11.91
N SER A 340 9.42 -9.92 -12.68
CA SER A 340 8.95 -9.54 -14.02
C SER A 340 9.25 -10.60 -15.10
N GLY A 341 9.92 -11.69 -14.76
CA GLY A 341 10.45 -12.69 -15.69
C GLY A 341 11.73 -12.27 -16.40
N LYS A 342 12.24 -11.06 -16.14
CA LYS A 342 13.53 -10.60 -16.66
C LYS A 342 14.66 -11.30 -15.89
N THR A 343 15.74 -11.64 -16.58
CA THR A 343 16.97 -12.08 -15.93
C THR A 343 17.85 -10.87 -15.60
N LEU A 344 18.24 -10.72 -14.34
CA LEU A 344 19.32 -9.82 -13.94
C LEU A 344 20.65 -10.57 -14.06
N LEU A 345 21.65 -9.95 -14.68
CA LEU A 345 23.00 -10.50 -14.79
C LEU A 345 23.80 -10.16 -13.53
N SER A 346 24.75 -11.01 -13.11
CA SER A 346 25.59 -10.69 -11.94
C SER A 346 26.34 -9.36 -12.13
N SER A 347 26.75 -9.03 -13.36
CA SER A 347 27.39 -7.75 -13.73
C SER A 347 26.49 -6.52 -13.63
N GLN A 348 25.22 -6.68 -13.20
CA GLN A 348 24.24 -5.60 -13.02
C GLN A 348 23.94 -5.29 -11.55
N MET A 349 24.62 -5.95 -10.61
CA MET A 349 24.44 -5.75 -9.17
C MET A 349 25.71 -6.08 -8.39
N ASP A 350 25.87 -5.46 -7.23
CA ASP A 350 27.00 -5.69 -6.34
C ASP A 350 26.68 -6.78 -5.30
N ILE A 351 25.40 -6.99 -5.00
CA ILE A 351 24.94 -7.92 -3.96
C ILE A 351 23.48 -8.31 -4.20
N VAL A 352 23.08 -9.51 -3.78
CA VAL A 352 21.68 -9.96 -3.81
C VAL A 352 21.12 -9.95 -2.39
N ILE A 353 19.95 -9.33 -2.22
CA ILE A 353 19.28 -9.28 -0.92
C ILE A 353 17.79 -9.61 -1.05
N ARG A 354 17.27 -10.39 -0.10
CA ARG A 354 15.84 -10.71 0.05
C ARG A 354 15.40 -10.41 1.47
N PHE A 355 14.52 -9.42 1.64
CA PHE A 355 14.01 -9.01 2.94
C PHE A 355 12.65 -9.63 3.25
N LEU A 356 12.46 -10.00 4.52
CA LEU A 356 11.15 -10.20 5.11
C LEU A 356 10.67 -8.89 5.74
N SER A 357 9.39 -8.60 5.61
CA SER A 357 8.72 -7.48 6.28
C SER A 357 7.35 -7.93 6.74
N ASP A 358 7.02 -7.68 8.00
CA ASP A 358 5.79 -8.19 8.62
C ASP A 358 5.65 -9.71 8.39
N THR A 359 6.73 -10.45 8.63
CA THR A 359 6.84 -11.91 8.44
C THR A 359 6.69 -12.42 7.00
N GLN A 360 6.53 -11.54 6.02
CA GLN A 360 6.29 -11.91 4.62
C GLN A 360 7.47 -11.53 3.71
N PRO A 361 7.81 -12.37 2.70
CA PRO A 361 8.76 -12.02 1.64
C PRO A 361 8.39 -10.73 0.93
N HIS A 362 9.24 -9.73 1.09
CA HIS A 362 9.06 -8.45 0.45
C HIS A 362 9.32 -8.56 -1.06
N ARG A 363 8.42 -8.02 -1.87
CA ARG A 363 8.48 -8.16 -3.35
C ARG A 363 9.64 -7.41 -4.00
N ALA A 364 10.14 -6.37 -3.34
CA ALA A 364 11.33 -5.60 -3.73
C ALA A 364 12.27 -5.49 -2.52
N ILE A 365 12.58 -4.28 -2.05
CA ILE A 365 13.25 -4.03 -0.77
C ILE A 365 12.61 -2.81 -0.08
N PRO A 366 12.34 -2.85 1.24
CA PRO A 366 11.93 -1.65 1.98
C PRO A 366 13.03 -0.59 1.92
N LEU A 367 12.69 0.68 1.70
CA LEU A 367 13.73 1.72 1.49
C LEU A 367 14.67 1.87 2.70
N THR A 368 14.10 1.86 3.90
CA THR A 368 14.90 1.96 5.13
C THR A 368 15.82 0.76 5.29
N ALA A 369 15.39 -0.44 4.90
CA ALA A 369 16.27 -1.63 4.87
C ALA A 369 17.39 -1.50 3.84
N ALA A 370 17.10 -0.89 2.67
CA ALA A 370 18.12 -0.63 1.65
C ALA A 370 19.16 0.40 2.11
N LEU A 371 18.73 1.44 2.85
CA LEU A 371 19.65 2.40 3.49
C LEU A 371 20.49 1.72 4.58
N THR A 372 19.87 0.93 5.46
CA THR A 372 20.61 0.15 6.47
C THR A 372 21.59 -0.83 5.81
N THR A 373 21.24 -1.41 4.66
CA THR A 373 22.17 -2.22 3.86
C THR A 373 23.36 -1.41 3.40
N ALA A 374 23.14 -0.19 2.89
CA ALA A 374 24.23 0.69 2.47
C ALA A 374 25.17 1.03 3.63
N VAL A 375 24.62 1.29 4.82
CA VAL A 375 25.41 1.50 6.04
C VAL A 375 26.20 0.25 6.41
N ALA A 376 25.56 -0.92 6.48
CA ALA A 376 26.21 -2.19 6.81
C ALA A 376 27.37 -2.50 5.85
N ALA A 377 27.16 -2.28 4.55
CA ALA A 377 28.16 -2.48 3.50
C ALA A 377 29.40 -1.57 3.62
N ARG A 378 29.31 -0.46 4.37
CA ARG A 378 30.45 0.43 4.66
C ARG A 378 31.15 0.12 5.98
N ILE A 379 30.64 -0.82 6.77
CA ILE A 379 31.21 -1.25 8.04
C ILE A 379 31.99 -2.55 7.80
N PRO A 380 33.34 -2.52 7.84
CA PRO A 380 34.17 -3.70 7.57
C PRO A 380 33.78 -4.90 8.44
N GLY A 381 33.73 -6.10 7.88
CA GLY A 381 33.47 -7.32 8.65
C GLY A 381 32.01 -7.58 9.01
N THR A 382 31.06 -6.77 8.55
CA THR A 382 29.65 -7.18 8.56
C THR A 382 29.38 -8.22 7.49
N ILE A 383 28.30 -8.99 7.63
CA ILE A 383 27.87 -9.97 6.61
C ILE A 383 27.60 -9.28 5.27
N VAL A 384 27.05 -8.07 5.27
CA VAL A 384 26.75 -7.33 4.03
C VAL A 384 28.05 -6.98 3.31
N GLU A 385 29.03 -6.42 4.01
CA GLU A 385 30.32 -6.05 3.42
C GLU A 385 31.06 -7.28 2.88
N GLN A 386 31.05 -8.39 3.60
CA GLN A 386 31.65 -9.66 3.17
C GLN A 386 31.04 -10.28 1.91
N MET A 387 29.81 -9.89 1.55
CA MET A 387 29.07 -10.45 0.41
C MET A 387 29.07 -9.52 -0.80
N LEU A 388 29.72 -8.35 -0.72
CA LEU A 388 29.85 -7.43 -1.85
C LEU A 388 30.72 -8.04 -2.95
N ALA A 389 30.37 -7.73 -4.20
CA ALA A 389 31.27 -7.93 -5.33
C ALA A 389 32.58 -7.14 -5.11
N PRO A 390 33.73 -7.68 -5.57
CA PRO A 390 35.04 -7.06 -5.34
C PRO A 390 35.15 -5.68 -5.99
N ASP A 391 34.56 -5.52 -7.18
CA ASP A 391 34.55 -4.26 -7.93
C ASP A 391 33.13 -3.68 -7.95
N PRO A 392 32.92 -2.49 -7.34
CA PRO A 392 31.60 -1.88 -7.32
C PRO A 392 31.21 -1.37 -8.71
N LEU A 393 29.97 -1.65 -9.13
CA LEU A 393 29.41 -1.18 -10.40
C LEU A 393 29.42 0.34 -10.54
N MET A 394 29.29 1.05 -9.43
CA MET A 394 29.30 2.50 -9.37
C MET A 394 30.19 2.95 -8.22
N LYS A 395 31.18 3.79 -8.53
CA LYS A 395 32.07 4.35 -7.51
C LYS A 395 31.25 5.06 -6.43
N GLY A 396 31.42 4.61 -5.19
CA GLY A 396 30.72 5.19 -4.06
C GLY A 396 29.22 4.88 -4.01
N ALA A 397 28.71 3.86 -4.68
CA ALA A 397 27.34 3.35 -4.47
C ALA A 397 27.32 1.83 -4.51
N ILE A 398 26.23 1.25 -4.04
CA ILE A 398 25.96 -0.19 -4.03
C ILE A 398 24.64 -0.42 -4.76
N THR A 399 24.66 -1.33 -5.70
CA THR A 399 23.53 -1.77 -6.51
C THR A 399 23.00 -3.08 -5.95
N ILE A 400 21.92 -3.01 -5.19
CA ILE A 400 21.27 -4.17 -4.58
C ILE A 400 20.35 -4.84 -5.60
N GLY A 401 20.55 -6.12 -5.87
CA GLY A 401 19.59 -6.97 -6.57
C GLY A 401 18.50 -7.49 -5.63
N HIS A 402 17.25 -7.07 -5.82
CA HIS A 402 16.08 -7.48 -5.06
C HIS A 402 15.04 -8.22 -5.94
N GLY A 403 14.00 -8.80 -5.35
CA GLY A 403 13.04 -9.66 -6.07
C GLY A 403 12.32 -9.03 -7.28
N SER A 404 12.24 -7.69 -7.35
CA SER A 404 11.64 -6.96 -8.47
C SER A 404 12.64 -6.30 -9.44
N GLY A 405 13.96 -6.42 -9.22
CA GLY A 405 14.93 -5.60 -9.96
C GLY A 405 16.13 -5.14 -9.12
N ARG A 406 16.69 -3.98 -9.45
CA ARG A 406 17.86 -3.39 -8.82
C ARG A 406 17.56 -2.07 -8.12
N LEU A 407 18.31 -1.79 -7.06
CA LEU A 407 18.24 -0.53 -6.32
C LEU A 407 19.63 0.00 -5.99
N GLN A 408 19.92 1.22 -6.45
CA GLN A 408 21.15 1.93 -6.09
C GLN A 408 20.97 2.70 -4.78
N VAL A 409 21.89 2.46 -3.86
CA VAL A 409 21.99 3.10 -2.54
C VAL A 409 23.45 3.46 -2.25
N ASN A 410 23.67 4.42 -1.36
CA ASN A 410 24.99 4.71 -0.82
C ASN A 410 24.86 5.07 0.67
N ALA A 411 25.96 4.95 1.40
CA ALA A 411 26.12 5.55 2.71
C ALA A 411 27.47 6.29 2.74
N THR A 412 27.44 7.53 3.21
CA THR A 412 28.66 8.31 3.49
C THR A 412 28.94 8.18 4.98
N MET A 413 30.10 7.64 5.32
CA MET A 413 30.57 7.50 6.70
C MET A 413 31.37 8.74 7.09
N ASP A 414 31.42 9.02 8.39
CA ASP A 414 32.23 10.11 8.94
C ASP A 414 33.72 9.94 8.56
N GLU A 415 34.43 11.07 8.45
CA GLU A 415 35.83 11.05 8.06
C GLU A 415 36.73 10.46 9.15
N THR A 416 36.41 10.77 10.40
CA THR A 416 37.15 10.38 11.60
C THR A 416 36.71 9.03 12.15
N ASP A 417 35.39 8.82 12.30
CA ASP A 417 34.83 7.54 12.76
C ASP A 417 34.03 6.85 11.65
N LYS A 418 34.69 5.91 10.96
CA LYS A 418 34.10 5.13 9.87
C LYS A 418 32.92 4.24 10.30
N LEU A 419 32.58 4.16 11.58
CA LEU A 419 31.35 3.51 12.06
C LEU A 419 30.12 4.42 12.02
N ILE A 420 30.30 5.74 12.02
CA ILE A 420 29.21 6.71 12.09
C ILE A 420 28.75 7.08 10.68
N PRO A 421 27.52 6.72 10.24
CA PRO A 421 27.01 7.16 8.96
C PRO A 421 26.49 8.59 9.05
N VAL A 422 27.04 9.48 8.22
CA VAL A 422 26.64 10.88 8.09
C VAL A 422 25.41 11.01 7.19
N THR A 423 25.40 10.28 6.06
CA THR A 423 24.27 10.24 5.14
C THR A 423 23.96 8.84 4.66
N GLY A 424 22.67 8.54 4.51
CA GLY A 424 22.17 7.43 3.73
C GLY A 424 21.56 7.96 2.43
N THR A 425 22.10 7.59 1.29
CA THR A 425 21.70 8.11 -0.02
C THR A 425 20.92 7.08 -0.81
N VAL A 426 19.82 7.51 -1.45
CA VAL A 426 19.17 6.74 -2.50
C VAL A 426 18.92 7.58 -3.74
N TYR A 427 18.86 6.92 -4.89
CA TYR A 427 18.61 7.57 -6.18
C TYR A 427 17.24 7.20 -6.73
N ARG A 428 16.45 8.19 -7.11
CA ARG A 428 15.07 8.04 -7.59
C ARG A 428 14.81 8.93 -8.79
N THR A 429 13.58 8.88 -9.27
CA THR A 429 13.03 9.80 -10.27
C THR A 429 11.64 10.22 -9.79
N ALA A 430 11.18 11.40 -10.20
CA ALA A 430 9.82 11.87 -9.93
C ALA A 430 9.20 12.45 -11.20
N LYS A 431 7.86 12.54 -11.22
CA LYS A 431 7.11 13.15 -12.33
C LYS A 431 5.77 13.70 -11.84
N ARG A 432 5.49 14.97 -12.14
CA ARG A 432 4.14 15.54 -12.04
C ARG A 432 3.23 14.86 -13.07
N LEU A 433 2.11 14.31 -12.62
CA LEU A 433 1.15 13.61 -13.47
C LEU A 433 -0.09 14.46 -13.76
N PHE A 434 -0.54 15.22 -12.76
CA PHE A 434 -1.70 16.10 -12.85
C PHE A 434 -1.56 17.26 -11.85
N GLU A 435 -2.22 18.37 -12.12
CA GLU A 435 -2.37 19.52 -11.23
C GLU A 435 -3.73 20.16 -11.49
N GLY A 436 -4.48 20.47 -10.43
CA GLY A 436 -5.84 20.96 -10.53
C GLY A 436 -6.58 20.92 -9.20
N GLU A 437 -7.88 20.69 -9.25
CA GLU A 437 -8.74 20.63 -8.07
C GLU A 437 -9.26 19.19 -7.87
N ILE A 438 -9.21 18.72 -6.63
CA ILE A 438 -9.82 17.47 -6.18
C ILE A 438 -11.07 17.81 -5.38
N PHE A 439 -12.10 16.99 -5.52
CA PHE A 439 -13.40 17.24 -4.92
C PHE A 439 -13.67 16.31 -3.73
N TRP A 440 -14.32 16.84 -2.70
CA TRP A 440 -14.76 16.11 -1.49
C TRP A 440 -16.12 16.67 -1.02
N THR A 441 -16.79 16.05 -0.05
CA THR A 441 -18.10 16.49 0.46
C THR A 441 -18.10 16.64 2.00
N ASP A 442 -18.91 17.58 2.51
CA ASP A 442 -19.05 17.80 3.96
C ASP A 442 -19.76 16.66 4.70
N ASN A 443 -20.31 15.67 3.99
CA ASN A 443 -21.01 14.56 4.63
C ASN A 443 -20.03 13.75 5.48
N VAL A 444 -20.27 13.78 6.78
CA VAL A 444 -19.69 12.84 7.75
C VAL A 444 -20.58 11.60 7.66
N ASP A 445 -20.01 10.43 7.38
CA ASP A 445 -20.76 9.17 7.46
C ASP A 445 -21.34 9.03 8.88
N GLU A 446 -22.64 9.25 9.05
CA GLU A 446 -23.36 8.96 10.30
C GLU A 446 -23.55 7.45 10.52
N THR A 447 -23.13 6.60 9.57
CA THR A 447 -23.22 5.14 9.65
C THR A 447 -22.01 4.48 10.34
N SER A 448 -20.99 5.25 10.72
CA SER A 448 -20.03 4.77 11.72
C SER A 448 -20.63 5.02 13.10
N GLU A 449 -21.10 3.96 13.75
CA GLU A 449 -21.27 3.93 15.21
C GLU A 449 -20.13 4.69 15.89
N VAL A 450 -20.47 5.41 16.96
CA VAL A 450 -19.52 6.10 17.83
C VAL A 450 -18.48 5.09 18.31
N GLY A 451 -17.36 5.06 17.60
CA GLY A 451 -16.40 3.97 17.65
C GLY A 451 -15.37 4.16 16.56
N THR A 452 -14.61 5.24 16.63
CA THR A 452 -13.31 5.30 15.92
C THR A 452 -12.42 4.24 16.58
N VAL A 453 -12.50 3.00 16.07
CA VAL A 453 -11.64 1.90 16.52
C VAL A 453 -10.22 2.18 16.03
N TYR A 454 -9.47 2.92 16.83
CA TYR A 454 -8.02 2.92 16.77
C TYR A 454 -7.54 1.60 17.36
N ASN A 455 -7.31 0.62 16.48
CA ASN A 455 -6.77 -0.70 16.77
C ASN A 455 -7.69 -1.61 17.61
N SER A 456 -8.03 -2.78 17.06
CA SER A 456 -8.60 -3.89 17.82
C SER A 456 -7.51 -4.47 18.73
N ASN A 457 -7.34 -3.87 19.91
CA ASN A 457 -6.89 -4.46 21.17
C ASN A 457 -6.89 -3.44 22.34
N GLY A 458 -7.82 -2.48 22.37
CA GLY A 458 -8.11 -1.69 23.58
C GLY A 458 -6.93 -0.93 24.19
N ARG A 459 -5.88 -0.61 23.42
CA ARG A 459 -4.77 0.23 23.85
C ARG A 459 -4.42 1.20 22.74
N HIS A 460 -4.62 2.49 23.01
CA HIS A 460 -4.26 3.59 22.13
C HIS A 460 -2.82 3.45 21.62
N SER A 461 -2.58 3.77 20.35
CA SER A 461 -1.24 3.60 19.78
C SER A 461 -0.25 4.56 20.45
N LEU A 462 0.82 4.01 21.03
CA LEU A 462 1.98 4.76 21.55
C LEU A 462 2.55 5.74 20.51
N GLY A 463 2.34 5.48 19.22
CA GLY A 463 2.72 6.37 18.13
C GLY A 463 1.97 7.70 18.12
N LEU A 464 0.68 7.73 18.50
CA LEU A 464 -0.10 8.97 18.56
C LEU A 464 0.30 9.81 19.78
N ALA A 465 0.51 9.17 20.93
CA ALA A 465 1.06 9.82 22.13
C ALA A 465 2.44 10.44 21.82
N PHE A 466 3.35 9.67 21.21
CA PHE A 466 4.66 10.14 20.78
C PHE A 466 4.61 11.32 19.79
N VAL A 467 3.63 11.32 18.88
CA VAL A 467 3.44 12.41 17.90
C VAL A 467 2.85 13.66 18.56
N LEU A 468 1.93 13.51 19.51
CA LEU A 468 1.34 14.63 20.28
C LEU A 468 2.39 15.27 21.19
N GLU A 469 3.17 14.46 21.90
CA GLU A 469 4.24 14.90 22.77
C GLU A 469 5.36 15.60 21.98
N ASN A 470 5.77 15.06 20.82
CA ASN A 470 6.71 15.76 19.91
C ASN A 470 6.15 17.06 19.31
N ARG A 471 4.82 17.26 19.36
CA ARG A 471 4.12 18.46 18.93
C ARG A 471 3.80 19.41 20.09
N GLY A 472 4.29 19.14 21.31
CA GLY A 472 4.05 19.98 22.49
C GLY A 472 2.61 19.91 23.02
N GLN A 473 1.90 18.81 22.74
CA GLN A 473 0.52 18.56 23.17
C GLN A 473 0.49 17.44 24.21
N SER A 474 -0.38 17.56 25.23
CA SER A 474 -0.56 16.49 26.22
C SER A 474 -1.17 15.26 25.58
N SER A 475 -0.58 14.09 25.83
CA SER A 475 -1.12 12.77 25.46
C SER A 475 -2.04 12.19 26.54
N SER A 476 -2.21 12.86 27.69
CA SER A 476 -2.95 12.33 28.86
C SER A 476 -4.39 11.93 28.54
N HIS A 477 -5.06 12.69 27.68
CA HIS A 477 -6.42 12.41 27.21
C HIS A 477 -6.54 11.14 26.35
N LEU A 478 -5.42 10.53 25.94
CA LEU A 478 -5.40 9.22 25.27
C LEU A 478 -5.41 8.06 26.27
N PHE A 479 -5.39 8.33 27.58
CA PHE A 479 -5.27 7.31 28.63
C PHE A 479 -6.26 7.53 29.78
N GLU A 480 -7.23 8.44 29.63
CA GLU A 480 -8.31 8.62 30.59
C GLU A 480 -9.38 7.55 30.35
N GLU A 481 -9.61 6.69 31.34
CA GLU A 481 -10.62 5.62 31.31
C GLU A 481 -12.03 6.20 31.23
N ASP A 482 -12.84 5.71 30.28
CA ASP A 482 -14.25 6.06 30.14
C ASP A 482 -15.01 5.79 31.46
N GLU A 483 -15.73 6.80 31.97
CA GLU A 483 -16.55 6.73 33.20
C GLU A 483 -17.67 5.67 33.13
N TYR A 484 -17.88 5.02 32.00
CA TYR A 484 -18.89 3.99 31.79
C TYR A 484 -18.57 2.67 32.51
N GLN A 485 -17.28 2.31 32.70
CA GLN A 485 -16.91 1.08 33.41
C GLN A 485 -17.05 1.17 34.93
N LYS A 486 -17.03 2.38 35.50
CA LYS A 486 -17.19 2.58 36.95
C LYS A 486 -18.62 2.43 37.43
N GLN A 487 -19.61 2.49 36.54
CA GLN A 487 -21.02 2.30 36.89
C GLN A 487 -21.42 0.82 36.92
N GLU A 488 -20.96 0.02 35.96
CA GLU A 488 -21.20 -1.44 35.95
C GLU A 488 -20.47 -2.16 37.10
N GLU A 489 -19.25 -1.75 37.46
CA GLU A 489 -18.54 -2.33 38.62
C GLU A 489 -19.15 -1.92 39.98
N LYS A 490 -19.85 -0.79 40.04
CA LYS A 490 -20.56 -0.35 41.25
C LYS A 490 -21.86 -1.13 41.44
N GLU A 491 -22.62 -1.33 40.36
CA GLU A 491 -23.87 -2.10 40.38
C GLU A 491 -23.60 -3.61 40.61
N ALA A 492 -22.49 -4.15 40.10
CA ALA A 492 -22.06 -5.54 40.37
C ALA A 492 -21.54 -5.75 41.80
N ARG A 493 -21.01 -4.71 42.46
CA ARG A 493 -20.55 -4.78 43.86
C ARG A 493 -21.68 -4.62 44.88
N GLU A 494 -22.76 -3.95 44.52
CA GLU A 494 -23.93 -3.75 45.40
C GLU A 494 -24.91 -4.94 45.38
N GLN A 495 -24.86 -5.81 44.36
CA GLN A 495 -25.74 -7.00 44.25
C GLN A 495 -25.22 -8.29 44.92
N ASN A 496 -24.01 -8.28 45.49
CA ASN A 496 -23.37 -9.48 46.05
C ASN A 496 -23.19 -9.46 47.59
N GLN A 497 -24.11 -8.81 48.31
CA GLN A 497 -24.23 -9.02 49.75
C GLN A 497 -25.47 -9.87 50.06
N VAL A 498 -25.25 -11.15 50.37
CA VAL A 498 -26.22 -11.96 51.12
C VAL A 498 -25.62 -12.27 52.49
N PRO A 499 -26.37 -12.13 53.60
CA PRO A 499 -25.86 -12.32 54.94
C PRO A 499 -25.71 -13.80 55.30
N GLU A 500 -24.74 -14.02 56.18
CA GLU A 500 -24.40 -15.28 56.86
C GLU A 500 -25.52 -15.70 57.83
N ILE A 501 -26.06 -16.92 57.71
CA ILE A 501 -26.76 -17.61 58.81
C ILE A 501 -26.37 -19.10 58.80
N GLU A 502 -25.94 -19.53 59.99
CA GLU A 502 -25.51 -20.86 60.38
C GLU A 502 -26.64 -21.91 60.51
N GLN A 503 -26.24 -23.17 60.26
CA GLN A 503 -26.55 -24.39 61.01
C GLN A 503 -27.91 -25.15 60.86
N THR A 504 -27.72 -26.49 60.75
CA THR A 504 -28.49 -27.64 61.29
C THR A 504 -29.41 -28.50 60.39
N THR A 505 -28.89 -29.72 60.14
CA THR A 505 -29.47 -31.09 60.28
C THR A 505 -30.67 -31.60 59.46
N ASN A 506 -30.43 -32.81 58.91
CA ASN A 506 -31.27 -34.02 58.83
C ASN A 506 -32.35 -34.22 57.73
N GLN A 507 -32.09 -35.27 56.95
CA GLN A 507 -32.94 -36.42 56.56
C GLN A 507 -34.22 -36.25 55.69
N ALA A 508 -34.21 -37.06 54.62
CA ALA A 508 -35.26 -37.96 54.10
C ALA A 508 -36.37 -37.47 53.14
N GLU A 509 -36.44 -38.24 52.03
CA GLU A 509 -37.59 -38.78 51.29
C GLU A 509 -38.41 -37.95 50.26
N ASP A 510 -38.48 -38.59 49.08
CA ASP A 510 -39.45 -38.61 47.98
C ASP A 510 -40.68 -37.68 47.97
N GLY A 511 -40.95 -37.12 46.79
CA GLY A 511 -42.25 -36.54 46.46
C GLY A 511 -42.26 -35.79 45.12
N GLU A 512 -42.78 -36.46 44.09
CA GLU A 512 -43.11 -35.92 42.77
C GLU A 512 -43.94 -34.61 42.85
N LYS A 513 -43.67 -33.67 41.93
CA LYS A 513 -44.70 -32.77 41.38
C LYS A 513 -44.30 -32.19 40.03
N GLU A 514 -45.10 -32.56 39.03
CA GLU A 514 -45.11 -32.04 37.66
C GLU A 514 -45.40 -30.53 37.59
N THR A 515 -44.74 -29.82 36.67
CA THR A 515 -45.29 -28.62 36.02
C THR A 515 -44.90 -28.54 34.54
N LYS A 516 -45.88 -28.93 33.71
CA LYS A 516 -46.22 -28.50 32.33
C LYS A 516 -45.12 -27.97 31.39
N VAL A 517 -44.72 -28.83 30.45
CA VAL A 517 -44.03 -28.47 29.19
C VAL A 517 -45.09 -28.17 28.09
N PRO A 518 -44.98 -27.06 27.33
CA PRO A 518 -45.87 -26.82 26.20
C PRO A 518 -45.55 -27.78 25.03
N ARG A 519 -46.50 -28.65 24.69
CA ARG A 519 -46.45 -29.50 23.48
C ARG A 519 -46.79 -28.66 22.25
N LEU A 520 -45.81 -28.45 21.37
CA LEU A 520 -46.05 -28.04 19.98
C LEU A 520 -46.53 -29.27 19.19
N SER A 521 -47.82 -29.31 18.83
CA SER A 521 -48.37 -30.31 17.91
C SER A 521 -48.19 -29.84 16.47
N TYR A 522 -47.47 -30.62 15.67
CA TYR A 522 -47.32 -30.38 14.24
C TYR A 522 -48.46 -31.08 13.49
N ARG A 523 -49.26 -30.34 12.72
CA ARG A 523 -50.17 -30.91 11.71
C ARG A 523 -49.35 -31.29 10.46
N PRO A 524 -49.45 -32.51 9.92
CA PRO A 524 -48.87 -32.80 8.62
C PRO A 524 -49.67 -32.08 7.53
N LEU A 525 -48.96 -31.44 6.59
CA LEU A 525 -49.49 -30.91 5.34
C LEU A 525 -49.92 -32.06 4.41
N ALA A 526 -50.92 -31.80 3.56
CA ALA A 526 -51.54 -32.79 2.68
C ALA A 526 -50.56 -33.34 1.61
N ASP A 527 -50.75 -34.62 1.27
CA ASP A 527 -49.88 -35.48 0.46
C ASP A 527 -49.78 -35.13 -1.05
N SER A 528 -50.33 -34.00 -1.50
CA SER A 528 -50.37 -33.64 -2.93
C SER A 528 -49.07 -33.03 -3.45
N ASP A 529 -48.18 -32.53 -2.58
CA ASP A 529 -47.00 -31.76 -2.99
C ASP A 529 -45.69 -32.56 -2.95
N ARG A 530 -45.76 -33.89 -2.81
CA ARG A 530 -44.58 -34.77 -2.67
C ARG A 530 -44.09 -35.45 -3.95
N LYS A 531 -44.73 -35.20 -5.09
CA LYS A 531 -44.25 -35.67 -6.40
C LYS A 531 -43.73 -34.46 -7.17
N ASP A 532 -42.47 -34.54 -7.60
CA ASP A 532 -41.76 -33.62 -8.52
C ASP A 532 -40.62 -32.75 -7.94
N LEU A 533 -40.02 -33.14 -6.81
CA LEU A 533 -38.71 -32.60 -6.39
C LEU A 533 -37.48 -33.41 -6.88
N PHE A 534 -37.68 -34.47 -7.66
CA PHE A 534 -36.60 -35.38 -8.09
C PHE A 534 -36.48 -35.60 -9.61
N ALA A 535 -37.03 -34.72 -10.44
CA ALA A 535 -36.82 -34.81 -11.88
C ALA A 535 -35.79 -33.78 -12.38
N SER A 536 -34.65 -34.31 -12.81
CA SER A 536 -33.61 -33.68 -13.65
C SER A 536 -32.63 -32.68 -13.02
N PHE A 537 -31.67 -33.21 -12.24
CA PHE A 537 -30.35 -32.56 -12.15
C PHE A 537 -29.53 -32.91 -13.40
N PRO A 538 -28.86 -31.94 -14.06
CA PRO A 538 -28.08 -32.21 -15.26
C PRO A 538 -26.89 -33.13 -14.94
N TYR A 539 -26.72 -34.15 -15.78
CA TYR A 539 -25.60 -35.09 -15.76
C TYR A 539 -24.26 -34.32 -15.76
N HIS A 540 -23.55 -34.34 -14.63
CA HIS A 540 -22.22 -33.75 -14.52
C HIS A 540 -21.18 -34.73 -15.06
N PRO A 541 -20.17 -34.27 -15.83
CA PRO A 541 -19.14 -35.15 -16.36
C PRO A 541 -18.34 -35.81 -15.23
N ASP A 542 -18.04 -37.10 -15.39
CA ASP A 542 -17.19 -37.87 -14.47
C ASP A 542 -15.74 -37.38 -14.56
N THR A 543 -15.38 -36.48 -13.64
CA THR A 543 -14.02 -35.98 -13.45
C THR A 543 -13.56 -36.37 -12.04
N PRO A 544 -12.24 -36.41 -11.78
CA PRO A 544 -11.72 -36.71 -10.44
C PRO A 544 -12.29 -35.79 -9.35
N LEU A 545 -12.59 -34.54 -9.69
CA LEU A 545 -13.21 -33.57 -8.78
C LEU A 545 -14.67 -33.90 -8.49
N THR A 546 -15.46 -34.26 -9.50
CA THR A 546 -16.87 -34.66 -9.33
C THR A 546 -16.97 -35.96 -8.54
N SER A 547 -16.11 -36.94 -8.79
CA SER A 547 -16.05 -38.17 -7.99
C SER A 547 -15.61 -37.91 -6.54
N ALA A 548 -14.69 -36.97 -6.31
CA ALA A 548 -14.27 -36.58 -4.96
C ALA A 548 -15.40 -35.88 -4.19
N LEU A 549 -16.15 -34.99 -4.84
CA LEU A 549 -17.31 -34.31 -4.25
C LEU A 549 -18.45 -35.27 -3.95
N GLN A 550 -18.68 -36.26 -4.82
CA GLN A 550 -19.70 -37.29 -4.62
C GLN A 550 -19.32 -38.24 -3.46
N LYS A 551 -18.03 -38.59 -3.35
CA LYS A 551 -17.50 -39.33 -2.18
C LYS A 551 -17.67 -38.52 -0.89
N LEU A 552 -17.33 -37.24 -0.91
CA LEU A 552 -17.48 -36.36 0.24
C LEU A 552 -18.96 -36.27 0.67
N TYR A 553 -19.88 -36.12 -0.29
CA TYR A 553 -21.33 -36.07 -0.06
C TYR A 553 -21.86 -37.38 0.55
N VAL A 554 -21.45 -38.53 0.04
CA VAL A 554 -21.85 -39.83 0.62
C VAL A 554 -21.27 -39.99 2.03
N GLN A 555 -20.03 -39.57 2.26
CA GLN A 555 -19.39 -39.63 3.57
C GLN A 555 -20.06 -38.72 4.60
N THR A 556 -20.39 -37.47 4.25
CA THR A 556 -21.13 -36.56 5.14
C THR A 556 -22.56 -37.03 5.36
N THR A 557 -23.23 -37.55 4.33
CA THR A 557 -24.59 -38.08 4.49
C THR A 557 -24.60 -39.26 5.45
N ARG A 558 -23.64 -40.19 5.32
CA ARG A 558 -23.49 -41.34 6.24
C ARG A 558 -23.14 -40.92 7.66
N LEU A 559 -22.37 -39.84 7.83
CA LEU A 559 -22.06 -39.27 9.14
C LEU A 559 -23.28 -38.62 9.81
N LEU A 560 -24.20 -38.08 9.00
CA LEU A 560 -25.41 -37.39 9.47
C LEU A 560 -26.61 -38.33 9.68
N SER A 561 -26.59 -39.53 9.09
CA SER A 561 -27.66 -40.52 9.22
C SER A 561 -27.34 -41.68 10.17
N ASP A 562 -26.13 -41.71 10.77
CA ASP A 562 -25.75 -42.65 11.82
C ASP A 562 -25.97 -42.00 13.22
N PRO A 563 -26.98 -42.45 13.99
CA PRO A 563 -27.32 -41.89 15.31
C PRO A 563 -26.19 -42.05 16.35
N ASP A 564 -25.34 -43.06 16.21
CA ASP A 564 -24.28 -43.36 17.18
C ASP A 564 -23.03 -42.47 16.96
N LEU A 565 -22.84 -41.93 15.75
CA LEU A 565 -21.74 -40.99 15.42
C LEU A 565 -22.08 -39.53 15.71
N THR A 566 -23.37 -39.17 15.71
CA THR A 566 -23.84 -37.79 15.93
C THR A 566 -23.89 -37.38 17.40
N THR A 567 -23.89 -38.33 18.34
CA THR A 567 -23.99 -38.06 19.78
C THR A 567 -22.66 -37.92 20.51
N ARG A 568 -21.50 -38.23 19.89
CA ARG A 568 -20.20 -38.19 20.58
C ARG A 568 -19.31 -36.98 20.32
N TYR A 569 -19.58 -36.09 19.34
CA TYR A 569 -18.56 -35.11 18.92
C TYR A 569 -18.98 -33.71 18.45
N TYR A 570 -20.21 -33.21 18.66
CA TYR A 570 -20.54 -31.86 18.15
C TYR A 570 -21.25 -30.91 19.13
N GLN A 571 -20.62 -29.73 19.27
CA GLN A 571 -21.09 -28.54 19.98
C GLN A 571 -22.33 -27.90 19.32
N PRO A 572 -23.08 -27.03 20.04
CA PRO A 572 -24.41 -26.54 19.67
C PRO A 572 -24.50 -25.69 18.38
N GLU A 573 -23.38 -25.31 17.76
CA GLU A 573 -23.34 -24.32 16.67
C GLU A 573 -23.44 -24.93 15.25
N LEU A 574 -23.32 -26.26 15.12
CA LEU A 574 -23.29 -26.94 13.82
C LEU A 574 -24.57 -26.77 12.97
N PRO A 575 -25.79 -26.76 13.54
CA PRO A 575 -27.01 -26.50 12.77
C PRO A 575 -27.02 -25.11 12.11
N GLY A 576 -26.39 -24.11 12.75
CA GLY A 576 -26.27 -22.75 12.23
C GLY A 576 -25.31 -22.67 11.03
N VAL A 577 -24.18 -23.37 11.12
CA VAL A 577 -23.18 -23.45 10.04
C VAL A 577 -23.74 -24.18 8.82
N ILE A 578 -24.47 -25.27 9.01
CA ILE A 578 -25.09 -26.03 7.90
C ILE A 578 -26.13 -25.17 7.17
N ARG A 579 -26.97 -24.44 7.91
CA ARG A 579 -27.96 -23.53 7.32
C ARG A 579 -27.30 -22.41 6.51
N HIS A 580 -26.18 -21.89 7.01
CA HIS A 580 -25.42 -20.83 6.34
C HIS A 580 -24.71 -21.32 5.06
N VAL A 581 -24.23 -22.56 5.04
CA VAL A 581 -23.59 -23.18 3.86
C VAL A 581 -24.64 -23.56 2.80
N GLN A 582 -25.80 -24.09 3.20
CA GLN A 582 -26.90 -24.39 2.27
C GLN A 582 -27.44 -23.13 1.58
N LEU A 583 -27.59 -22.03 2.32
CA LEU A 583 -27.97 -20.73 1.75
C LEU A 583 -26.91 -20.22 0.76
N LYS A 584 -25.62 -20.28 1.10
CA LYS A 584 -24.54 -19.85 0.19
C LYS A 584 -24.46 -20.70 -1.09
N LEU A 585 -24.75 -21.99 -1.02
CA LEU A 585 -24.79 -22.88 -2.20
C LEU A 585 -26.00 -22.60 -3.11
N LEU A 586 -27.16 -22.29 -2.55
CA LEU A 586 -28.36 -21.90 -3.30
C LEU A 586 -28.18 -20.55 -4.03
N PHE A 587 -27.49 -19.57 -3.44
CA PHE A 587 -27.21 -18.28 -4.09
C PHE A 587 -26.06 -18.35 -5.12
N ALA A 588 -25.13 -19.30 -5.01
CA ALA A 588 -24.04 -19.49 -5.96
C ALA A 588 -24.49 -20.12 -7.29
N GLY A 589 -25.55 -20.93 -7.29
CA GLY A 589 -26.07 -21.59 -8.49
C GLY A 589 -26.71 -20.63 -9.51
N GLY A 590 -27.52 -19.67 -9.05
CA GLY A 590 -28.20 -18.71 -9.94
C GLY A 590 -27.28 -17.62 -10.51
N THR A 591 -26.19 -17.28 -9.82
CA THR A 591 -25.28 -16.22 -10.24
C THR A 591 -24.20 -16.68 -11.23
N GLN A 592 -23.85 -17.98 -11.25
CA GLN A 592 -22.83 -18.51 -12.17
C GLN A 592 -23.31 -18.70 -13.62
N GLN A 593 -24.60 -18.99 -13.85
CA GLN A 593 -25.13 -19.18 -15.20
C GLN A 593 -25.28 -17.83 -15.94
N ALA A 594 -25.80 -16.81 -15.26
CA ALA A 594 -25.93 -15.45 -15.80
C ALA A 594 -24.57 -14.75 -16.03
N THR A 595 -23.56 -15.05 -15.20
CA THR A 595 -22.20 -14.52 -15.39
C THR A 595 -21.44 -15.23 -16.51
N ARG A 596 -21.66 -16.55 -16.73
CA ARG A 596 -21.08 -17.28 -17.86
C ARG A 596 -21.64 -16.84 -19.21
N GLU A 597 -22.94 -16.59 -19.31
CA GLU A 597 -23.55 -16.08 -20.56
C GLU A 597 -23.06 -14.67 -20.89
N LYS A 598 -23.02 -13.76 -19.90
CA LYS A 598 -22.47 -12.41 -20.07
C LYS A 598 -20.97 -12.43 -20.40
N ALA A 599 -20.19 -13.32 -19.81
CA ALA A 599 -18.77 -13.48 -20.13
C ALA A 599 -18.56 -14.02 -21.55
N SER A 600 -19.36 -14.99 -21.97
CA SER A 600 -19.31 -15.58 -23.32
C SER A 600 -19.67 -14.55 -24.41
N GLN A 601 -20.71 -13.73 -24.20
CA GLN A 601 -21.07 -12.61 -25.08
C GLN A 601 -19.94 -11.57 -25.17
N LYS A 602 -19.36 -11.19 -24.02
CA LYS A 602 -18.27 -10.20 -23.96
C LYS A 602 -16.98 -10.70 -24.58
N ILE A 603 -16.73 -12.01 -24.56
CA ILE A 603 -15.63 -12.65 -25.28
C ILE A 603 -15.90 -12.60 -26.78
N LYS A 604 -17.09 -13.01 -27.25
CA LYS A 604 -17.50 -12.93 -28.66
C LYS A 604 -17.30 -11.53 -29.24
N GLU A 605 -17.85 -10.50 -28.59
CA GLU A 605 -17.69 -9.10 -29.01
C GLU A 605 -16.22 -8.65 -29.07
N ARG A 606 -15.38 -9.09 -28.12
CA ARG A 606 -13.95 -8.78 -28.12
C ARG A 606 -13.21 -9.45 -29.27
N THR A 607 -13.56 -10.69 -29.60
CA THR A 607 -13.01 -11.39 -30.77
C THR A 607 -13.41 -10.72 -32.07
N GLU A 608 -14.67 -10.33 -32.23
CA GLU A 608 -15.15 -9.61 -33.41
C GLU A 608 -14.50 -8.23 -33.56
N LYS A 609 -14.39 -7.46 -32.47
CA LYS A 609 -13.65 -6.18 -32.48
C LYS A 609 -12.17 -6.35 -32.84
N LYS A 610 -11.52 -7.41 -32.35
CA LYS A 610 -10.12 -7.73 -32.73
C LYS A 610 -10.01 -8.16 -34.19
N ALA A 611 -10.96 -8.94 -34.70
CA ALA A 611 -11.00 -9.36 -36.10
C ALA A 611 -11.19 -8.16 -37.04
N LYS A 612 -12.13 -7.27 -36.71
CA LYS A 612 -12.37 -6.01 -37.45
C LYS A 612 -11.14 -5.10 -37.44
N LYS A 613 -10.52 -4.88 -36.28
CA LYS A 613 -9.29 -4.07 -36.17
C LYS A 613 -8.11 -4.68 -36.95
N LYS A 614 -8.02 -6.01 -37.04
CA LYS A 614 -7.01 -6.71 -37.85
C LYS A 614 -7.29 -6.56 -39.35
N ALA A 615 -8.55 -6.62 -39.76
CA ALA A 615 -8.98 -6.38 -41.15
C ALA A 615 -8.69 -4.93 -41.57
N ASP A 616 -9.06 -3.95 -40.75
CA ASP A 616 -8.82 -2.52 -41.01
C ASP A 616 -7.33 -2.21 -41.13
N ARG A 617 -6.49 -2.80 -40.26
CA ARG A 617 -5.03 -2.64 -40.32
C ARG A 617 -4.43 -3.29 -41.57
N LYS A 618 -5.02 -4.40 -42.07
CA LYS A 618 -4.61 -5.04 -43.33
C LYS A 618 -5.02 -4.21 -44.54
N ALA A 619 -6.20 -3.61 -44.52
CA ALA A 619 -6.67 -2.69 -45.55
C ALA A 619 -5.83 -1.40 -45.61
N ALA A 620 -5.50 -0.81 -44.45
CA ALA A 620 -4.63 0.37 -44.37
C ALA A 620 -3.21 0.09 -44.90
N LYS A 621 -2.65 -1.09 -44.61
CA LYS A 621 -1.36 -1.51 -45.16
C LYS A 621 -1.40 -1.70 -46.69
N ARG A 622 -2.51 -2.19 -47.25
CA ARG A 622 -2.69 -2.31 -48.71
C ARG A 622 -2.74 -0.93 -49.37
N LYS A 623 -3.54 0.00 -48.85
CA LYS A 623 -3.58 1.39 -49.35
C LYS A 623 -2.21 2.07 -49.30
N LEU A 624 -1.47 1.92 -48.20
CA LEU A 624 -0.12 2.49 -48.07
C LEU A 624 0.86 1.87 -49.09
N HIS A 625 0.71 0.58 -49.40
CA HIS A 625 1.53 -0.09 -50.41
C HIS A 625 1.19 0.40 -51.82
N GLU A 626 -0.09 0.55 -52.15
CA GLU A 626 -0.57 1.11 -53.42
C GLU A 626 -0.09 2.55 -53.61
N GLU A 627 -0.19 3.42 -52.59
CA GLU A 627 0.32 4.79 -52.64
C GLU A 627 1.85 4.86 -52.82
N ARG A 628 2.60 3.92 -52.21
CA ARG A 628 4.06 3.83 -52.38
C ARG A 628 4.43 3.39 -53.78
N GLU A 629 3.72 2.42 -54.35
CA GLU A 629 3.89 1.98 -55.73
C GLU A 629 3.57 3.11 -56.72
N GLU A 630 2.49 3.86 -56.50
CA GLU A 630 2.14 5.00 -57.35
C GLU A 630 3.18 6.13 -57.26
N LYS A 631 3.68 6.43 -56.05
CA LYS A 631 4.78 7.38 -55.87
C LYS A 631 6.07 6.91 -56.53
N ARG A 632 6.38 5.60 -56.48
CA ARG A 632 7.54 5.04 -57.18
C ARG A 632 7.40 5.22 -58.69
N LYS A 633 6.26 4.85 -59.26
CA LYS A 633 5.96 5.03 -60.69
C LYS A 633 6.05 6.49 -61.13
N ARG A 634 5.53 7.44 -60.34
CA ARG A 634 5.66 8.89 -60.63
C ARG A 634 7.11 9.35 -60.56
N LYS A 635 7.89 8.86 -59.60
CA LYS A 635 9.31 9.23 -59.46
C LYS A 635 10.14 8.66 -60.62
N GLU A 636 9.86 7.44 -61.05
CA GLU A 636 10.47 6.82 -62.23
C GLU A 636 10.10 7.56 -63.52
N ALA A 637 8.83 7.96 -63.68
CA ALA A 637 8.39 8.79 -64.80
C ALA A 637 9.10 10.17 -64.84
N LEU A 638 9.25 10.82 -63.69
CA LEU A 638 9.95 12.12 -63.59
C LEU A 638 11.46 11.98 -63.89
N LEU A 639 12.09 10.89 -63.45
CA LEU A 639 13.48 10.57 -63.77
C LEU A 639 13.66 10.28 -65.27
N PHE A 640 12.70 9.61 -65.88
CA PHE A 640 12.67 9.33 -67.31
C PHE A 640 12.50 10.60 -68.16
N GLU A 641 11.60 11.50 -67.76
CA GLU A 641 11.38 12.79 -68.44
C GLU A 641 12.64 13.67 -68.41
N LYS A 642 13.30 13.74 -67.24
CA LYS A 642 14.61 14.41 -67.12
C LYS A 642 15.72 13.76 -67.97
N ALA A 643 15.69 12.44 -68.11
CA ALA A 643 16.65 11.73 -68.97
C ALA A 643 16.40 12.01 -70.46
N LEU A 644 15.14 12.16 -70.88
CA LEU A 644 14.75 12.55 -72.24
C LEU A 644 15.14 14.01 -72.55
N GLU A 645 14.92 14.94 -71.61
CA GLU A 645 15.36 16.33 -71.76
C GLU A 645 16.89 16.45 -71.88
N ASN A 646 17.64 15.68 -71.09
CA ASN A 646 19.10 15.65 -71.20
C ASN A 646 19.60 14.99 -72.50
N LYS A 647 18.87 14.00 -73.05
CA LYS A 647 19.24 13.36 -74.33
C LYS A 647 18.91 14.24 -75.54
N ASN A 648 17.84 15.03 -75.48
CA ASN A 648 17.50 16.02 -76.52
C ASN A 648 18.48 17.21 -76.54
N LYS A 649 19.10 17.56 -75.41
CA LYS A 649 20.18 18.57 -75.36
C LYS A 649 21.52 18.08 -75.92
N ASN A 650 21.73 16.77 -76.03
CA ASN A 650 23.00 16.16 -76.45
C ASN A 650 22.95 15.43 -77.82
N GLY A 651 21.95 15.68 -78.66
CA GLY A 651 21.99 15.31 -80.08
C GLY A 651 22.12 13.81 -80.41
N GLY A 652 21.33 12.94 -79.78
CA GLY A 652 21.37 11.48 -80.01
C GLY A 652 20.25 10.94 -80.92
N ASN A 653 20.64 10.21 -81.98
CA ASN A 653 19.82 9.55 -83.01
C ASN A 653 18.59 8.74 -82.53
N GLN A 654 17.54 8.73 -83.37
CA GLN A 654 16.20 8.18 -83.13
C GLN A 654 16.08 6.64 -83.03
N GLU A 655 17.13 5.86 -83.34
CA GLU A 655 16.99 4.40 -83.50
C GLU A 655 17.04 3.55 -82.23
N THR A 656 17.32 4.12 -81.05
CA THR A 656 17.43 3.31 -79.80
C THR A 656 16.16 3.22 -78.98
N LYS A 657 15.01 3.71 -79.48
CA LYS A 657 13.76 3.65 -78.71
C LYS A 657 13.21 2.22 -78.59
N SER A 658 13.27 1.39 -79.64
CA SER A 658 12.60 0.08 -79.66
C SER A 658 13.23 -0.96 -78.72
N GLU A 659 14.57 -1.02 -78.63
CA GLU A 659 15.27 -2.02 -77.82
C GLU A 659 15.13 -1.78 -76.32
N TYR A 660 15.05 -0.52 -75.88
CA TYR A 660 14.93 -0.17 -74.46
C TYR A 660 13.52 -0.44 -73.89
N TRP A 661 12.47 -0.40 -74.74
CA TRP A 661 11.10 -0.72 -74.34
C TRP A 661 10.91 -2.20 -73.94
N SER A 662 11.73 -3.11 -74.49
CA SER A 662 11.62 -4.56 -74.23
C SER A 662 12.03 -4.98 -72.82
N GLN A 663 12.83 -4.17 -72.11
CA GLN A 663 13.30 -4.47 -70.75
C GLN A 663 12.32 -4.02 -69.64
N PHE A 664 11.32 -3.20 -69.95
CA PHE A 664 10.41 -2.59 -68.96
C PHE A 664 8.95 -3.06 -69.05
N LEU A 665 8.61 -3.97 -69.96
CA LEU A 665 7.29 -4.61 -70.00
C LEU A 665 7.25 -5.86 -69.11
N PRO A 666 6.25 -6.03 -68.23
CA PRO A 666 6.16 -7.21 -67.37
C PRO A 666 5.92 -8.47 -68.21
N LYS A 667 6.76 -9.51 -68.06
CA LYS A 667 6.46 -10.87 -68.53
C LYS A 667 5.35 -11.48 -67.68
N GLU A 668 4.09 -11.24 -68.02
CA GLU A 668 2.98 -12.07 -67.55
C GLU A 668 2.74 -13.23 -68.50
N LYS A 669 3.13 -14.44 -68.08
CA LYS A 669 2.29 -15.65 -67.99
C LYS A 669 3.16 -16.88 -67.74
N SER A 670 2.91 -17.57 -66.63
CA SER A 670 2.99 -19.04 -66.53
C SER A 670 2.56 -19.47 -65.13
N LYS A 671 1.28 -19.78 -64.97
CA LYS A 671 0.75 -21.00 -64.33
C LYS A 671 -0.78 -20.91 -64.28
N LEU A 672 -1.39 -21.64 -65.20
CA LEU A 672 -2.64 -22.37 -64.98
C LEU A 672 -2.43 -23.37 -63.84
#